data_AF-A0A1H1FDQ1-F1
#
_entry.id   AF-A0A1H1FDQ1-F1
#
_cell.length_a   1.000
_cell.length_b   1.000
_cell.length_c   1.000
_cell.angle_alpha   90.00
_cell.angle_beta   90.00
_cell.angle_gamma   90.00
#
_symmetry.space_group_name_H-M   'P 1'
#
loop_
_entity.id
_entity.type
_entity.pdbx_description
1 polymer ?
#
loop_
_entity_poly.entity_id
_entity_poly.type
_entity_poly.pdbx_seq_one_letter_code
_entity_poly.pdbx_strand_id
1 'polypeptide(L)'
;MNVLFLFEVKRLVKRWPAHLVALILALIGIFCGNQFNLTVGEGIYLNSPYTIGFMTGLLSLVIIFFAIIFATQILFKDWDSKFDVLIFSYPFSKRTYLQGKFLTFFLQTFLSFTFLMIGFVIGQNLRTGSEIQPYFNFWYYSYPLLIFGGINCFIVCSFLFFISFTTKKKLLVVVGGLFLYVLYMIILVFSNSPFMAGSLPQSLETQQFSAVIDPFGMSSYFFEARTLSAQQKNELIVPLSGYLLINRIVFLIISVLLLLLTYRLFSFSTIGQNKNKNRNKNQITSVSFIHNLGQFTTTKSVFGISAGIKSILSFAKIDLIYLFKSITIVAVSILLLFFVGMEMYAEIEKGIRLPQKYASSGLMSTTISENFHLFGMLIVIYFINDLYWRSHSSGFSLIEKSTYFSKSKLSGHFISIIILLFFLTTILILEGLVFQVFYNYFHIDWNAYFVIVLFNTFPLILFSAFILLINDNIKNRFVALGVSVLAGFSLAGPVSKKIISYPLLRIFSDYKGAYSDFNGYGIYASAFAERLLFGLALIAILWLINQTKKWNVRQIIFTVILLSIGVFTGSIFMKGYIPQNEDKKLIQSAQYEKNFKQYENLAQPTITDINTEIKLYPSENSYKIDGKYQLVNQTDKPIHKILINFHPDLKIESAVFNTAAESKKINQEVTEIYLHKPLYPRERASLDFKISYHWSAVNGHDSFNSIIENGSFMRISRYFPTFGYQVNNEIEDEGKRAEFKLGKQSELKKLEAPEVFKKDFINLSMIVSTEKDQTAVGTGDLTEHYIKNNRTYFRYKAENIPFRFAVSSAKYQIKTTVYKGIAINIFYNHKHPENVSHLIENAKLTLDYCTQNFGKYPFKTVNFVEVSSFTKGFAATAYPSSIFMTEDMLFHANIHSDQNQDVINELAGHELSHLWWGNSQIDPDDREGAVMLTETLAMYTEMMLYKKMHGKEKMMERVNVHQQIYDNEKGLSENQPLYKVTGENTHISYSKGAIVMVKLSELIGEDKVNTALHNFILHNQYPKKPTTLDLLKEFCKVSHDEEIQKKVDILFRSN
;
A
#
# COMPACT_ATOMS: atom_id res chain seq x y z
N MET A 1 -13.08 -12.96 50.58
CA MET A 1 -12.43 -13.36 49.30
C MET A 1 -13.45 -14.13 48.46
N ASN A 2 -13.67 -13.77 47.19
CA ASN A 2 -14.71 -14.41 46.37
C ASN A 2 -14.30 -15.86 45.99
N VAL A 3 -15.02 -16.85 46.51
CA VAL A 3 -14.69 -18.29 46.35
C VAL A 3 -14.78 -18.75 44.89
N LEU A 4 -15.76 -18.23 44.14
CA LEU A 4 -15.94 -18.56 42.72
C LEU A 4 -14.74 -18.08 41.88
N PHE A 5 -14.27 -16.85 42.15
CA PHE A 5 -13.08 -16.31 41.51
C PHE A 5 -11.84 -17.17 41.79
N LEU A 6 -11.58 -17.49 43.07
CA LEU A 6 -10.43 -18.30 43.46
C LEU A 6 -10.44 -19.70 42.85
N PHE A 7 -11.61 -20.32 42.75
CA PHE A 7 -11.78 -21.62 42.11
C PHE A 7 -11.40 -21.57 40.62
N GLU A 8 -11.92 -20.57 39.89
CA GLU A 8 -11.61 -20.40 38.48
C GLU A 8 -10.12 -20.11 38.24
N VAL A 9 -9.51 -19.23 39.05
CA VAL A 9 -8.07 -18.91 38.98
C VAL A 9 -7.21 -20.15 39.24
N LYS A 10 -7.50 -20.92 40.31
CA LYS A 10 -6.79 -22.17 40.60
C LYS A 10 -6.93 -23.18 39.46
N ARG A 11 -8.08 -23.24 38.80
CA ARG A 11 -8.29 -24.14 37.66
C ARG A 11 -7.46 -23.73 36.44
N LEU A 12 -7.34 -22.43 36.21
CA LEU A 12 -6.54 -21.86 35.11
C LEU A 12 -5.07 -22.25 35.23
N VAL A 13 -4.46 -22.03 36.39
CA VAL A 13 -3.03 -22.32 36.64
C VAL A 13 -2.71 -23.81 36.51
N LYS A 14 -3.67 -24.69 36.86
CA LYS A 14 -3.48 -26.15 36.79
C LYS A 14 -3.64 -26.74 35.38
N ARG A 15 -4.16 -25.98 34.41
CA ARG A 15 -4.42 -26.47 33.05
C ARG A 15 -3.23 -26.22 32.14
N TRP A 16 -2.58 -27.30 31.67
CA TRP A 16 -1.45 -27.22 30.74
C TRP A 16 -1.71 -26.38 29.46
N PRO A 17 -2.93 -26.35 28.85
CA PRO A 17 -3.18 -25.52 27.68
C PRO A 17 -3.07 -24.01 27.98
N ALA A 18 -3.28 -23.58 29.22
CA ALA A 18 -3.14 -22.16 29.58
C ALA A 18 -1.68 -21.69 29.46
N HIS A 19 -0.73 -22.54 29.86
CA HIS A 19 0.71 -22.28 29.71
C HIS A 19 1.13 -22.26 28.24
N LEU A 20 0.59 -23.17 27.43
CA LEU A 20 0.84 -23.19 25.99
C LEU A 20 0.30 -21.93 25.30
N VAL A 21 -0.91 -21.47 25.67
CA VAL A 21 -1.47 -20.22 25.14
C VAL A 21 -0.61 -19.02 25.53
N ALA A 22 -0.18 -18.94 26.79
CA ALA A 22 0.71 -17.87 27.25
C ALA A 22 2.03 -17.85 26.47
N LEU A 23 2.64 -19.02 26.23
CA LEU A 23 3.85 -19.16 25.42
C LEU A 23 3.64 -18.71 23.97
N ILE A 24 2.54 -19.14 23.33
CA ILE A 24 2.22 -18.73 21.96
C ILE A 24 2.02 -17.22 21.88
N LEU A 25 1.31 -16.61 22.83
CA LEU A 25 1.10 -15.17 22.87
C LEU A 25 2.41 -14.41 23.04
N ALA A 26 3.32 -14.90 23.89
CA ALA A 26 4.66 -14.33 24.03
C ALA A 26 5.48 -14.47 22.73
N LEU A 27 5.43 -15.61 22.04
CA LEU A 27 6.12 -15.80 20.76
C LEU A 27 5.56 -14.90 19.66
N ILE A 28 4.24 -14.74 19.59
CA ILE A 28 3.59 -13.79 18.68
C ILE A 28 4.04 -12.36 19.04
N GLY A 29 4.10 -12.02 20.32
CA GLY A 29 4.64 -10.76 20.79
C GLY A 29 6.08 -10.54 20.34
N ILE A 30 6.97 -11.52 20.51
CA ILE A 30 8.39 -11.44 20.09
C ILE A 30 8.48 -11.18 18.59
N PHE A 31 7.68 -11.90 17.80
CA PHE A 31 7.61 -11.67 16.36
C PHE A 31 7.16 -10.23 16.05
N CYS A 32 6.11 -9.73 16.70
CA CYS A 32 5.64 -8.36 16.49
C CYS A 32 6.70 -7.33 16.88
N GLY A 33 7.34 -7.44 18.04
CA GLY A 33 8.37 -6.50 18.47
C GLY A 33 9.60 -6.47 17.56
N ASN A 34 9.99 -7.63 17.01
CA ASN A 34 11.18 -7.76 16.18
C ASN A 34 10.94 -7.39 14.70
N GLN A 35 9.81 -7.81 14.12
CA GLN A 35 9.59 -7.79 12.66
C GLN A 35 8.47 -6.84 12.22
N PHE A 36 7.53 -6.49 13.10
CA PHE A 36 6.39 -5.65 12.73
C PHE A 36 6.74 -4.17 12.90
N ASN A 37 7.00 -3.50 11.77
CA ASN A 37 7.47 -2.12 11.73
C ASN A 37 6.41 -1.22 11.12
N LEU A 38 5.86 -0.32 11.93
CA LEU A 38 5.12 0.84 11.44
C LEU A 38 5.96 2.05 11.88
N THR A 39 6.85 2.50 11.01
CA THR A 39 7.60 3.73 11.20
C THR A 39 6.58 4.88 11.19
N VAL A 40 6.46 5.57 12.32
CA VAL A 40 5.44 6.62 12.47
C VAL A 40 5.91 7.94 11.84
N GLY A 41 7.21 8.08 11.60
CA GLY A 41 7.84 9.25 11.02
C GLY A 41 9.36 9.09 10.96
N GLU A 42 10.01 9.91 10.14
CA GLU A 42 11.48 9.99 10.06
C GLU A 42 12.08 10.56 11.34
N GLY A 43 13.20 9.99 11.78
CA GLY A 43 13.88 10.40 13.01
C GLY A 43 13.18 9.98 14.31
N ILE A 44 12.06 9.24 14.26
CA ILE A 44 11.39 8.68 15.45
C ILE A 44 11.87 7.25 15.67
N TYR A 45 12.51 6.99 16.81
CA TYR A 45 13.01 5.66 17.14
C TYR A 45 11.86 4.67 17.35
N LEU A 46 12.10 3.40 17.03
CA LEU A 46 11.10 2.35 17.18
C LEU A 46 10.74 2.11 18.65
N ASN A 47 11.72 2.18 19.55
CA ASN A 47 11.54 2.07 21.00
C ASN A 47 11.31 3.42 21.70
N SER A 48 10.93 4.47 20.95
CA SER A 48 10.48 5.73 21.53
C SER A 48 9.19 5.54 22.34
N PRO A 49 8.95 6.36 23.38
CA PRO A 49 7.71 6.30 24.15
C PRO A 49 6.47 6.49 23.27
N TYR A 50 6.55 7.35 22.24
CA TYR A 50 5.46 7.56 21.30
C TYR A 50 5.15 6.30 20.46
N THR A 51 6.16 5.68 19.84
CA THR A 51 5.97 4.48 19.02
C THR A 51 5.51 3.30 19.86
N ILE A 52 6.03 3.13 21.08
CA ILE A 52 5.56 2.08 22.01
C ILE A 52 4.09 2.29 22.38
N GLY A 53 3.68 3.52 22.68
CA GLY A 53 2.28 3.83 22.99
C GLY A 53 1.36 3.55 21.79
N PHE A 54 1.76 3.97 20.60
CA PHE A 54 1.06 3.68 19.34
C PHE A 54 0.91 2.17 19.10
N MET A 55 2.01 1.42 19.16
CA MET A 55 2.00 -0.03 18.96
C MET A 55 1.19 -0.76 20.03
N THR A 56 1.30 -0.36 21.29
CA THR A 56 0.52 -0.97 22.38
C THR A 56 -0.98 -0.74 22.19
N GLY A 57 -1.37 0.47 21.81
CA GLY A 57 -2.77 0.78 21.54
C GLY A 57 -3.31 0.06 20.29
N LEU A 58 -2.51 -0.09 19.23
CA LEU A 58 -2.86 -0.90 18.06
C LEU A 58 -3.05 -2.38 18.43
N LEU A 59 -2.08 -2.96 19.14
CA LEU A 59 -2.15 -4.35 19.62
C LEU A 59 -3.32 -4.56 20.59
N SER A 60 -3.76 -3.53 21.30
CA SER A 60 -4.90 -3.60 22.22
C SER A 60 -6.22 -3.96 21.52
N LEU A 61 -6.34 -3.77 20.20
CA LEU A 61 -7.51 -4.26 19.44
C LEU A 61 -7.66 -5.79 19.52
N VAL A 62 -6.56 -6.52 19.70
CA VAL A 62 -6.56 -7.98 19.87
C VAL A 62 -7.33 -8.41 21.15
N ILE A 63 -7.48 -7.51 22.13
CA ILE A 63 -8.27 -7.73 23.35
C ILE A 63 -9.70 -8.14 23.02
N ILE A 64 -10.29 -7.60 21.94
CA ILE A 64 -11.65 -7.98 21.49
C ILE A 64 -11.71 -9.48 21.25
N PHE A 65 -10.73 -10.04 20.55
CA PHE A 65 -10.68 -11.47 20.23
C PHE A 65 -10.48 -12.32 21.48
N PHE A 66 -9.55 -11.94 22.36
CA PHE A 66 -9.36 -12.63 23.64
C PHE A 66 -10.65 -12.63 24.46
N ALA A 67 -11.31 -11.47 24.56
CA ALA A 67 -12.53 -11.30 25.32
C ALA A 67 -13.70 -12.11 24.73
N ILE A 68 -13.86 -12.20 23.41
CA ILE A 68 -14.89 -13.05 22.79
C ILE A 68 -14.65 -14.52 23.12
N ILE A 69 -13.42 -15.00 22.96
CA ILE A 69 -13.05 -16.40 23.23
C ILE A 69 -13.31 -16.74 24.70
N PHE A 70 -12.85 -15.89 25.62
CA PHE A 70 -13.03 -16.13 27.04
C PHE A 70 -14.47 -15.92 27.51
N ALA A 71 -15.22 -14.99 26.91
CA ALA A 71 -16.64 -14.81 27.21
C ALA A 71 -17.41 -16.10 26.90
N THR A 72 -17.22 -16.66 25.70
CA THR A 72 -17.89 -17.90 25.28
C THR A 72 -17.48 -19.12 26.11
N GLN A 73 -16.25 -19.17 26.62
CA GLN A 73 -15.75 -20.29 27.42
C GLN A 73 -16.05 -20.19 28.92
N ILE A 74 -16.11 -18.98 29.49
CA ILE A 74 -16.20 -18.76 30.95
C ILE A 74 -17.61 -18.35 31.37
N LEU A 75 -18.22 -17.41 30.63
CA LEU A 75 -19.50 -16.83 31.00
C LEU A 75 -20.65 -17.77 30.63
N PHE A 76 -20.53 -18.51 29.51
CA PHE A 76 -21.55 -19.47 29.08
C PHE A 76 -21.37 -20.88 29.63
N LYS A 77 -20.24 -21.14 30.29
CA LYS A 77 -19.87 -22.48 30.77
C LYS A 77 -21.00 -23.16 31.56
N ASP A 78 -21.60 -22.42 32.48
CA ASP A 78 -22.57 -22.98 33.41
C ASP A 78 -23.86 -23.38 32.67
N TRP A 79 -24.31 -22.57 31.70
CA TRP A 79 -25.46 -22.88 30.85
C TRP A 79 -25.18 -23.98 29.84
N ASP A 80 -24.01 -23.99 29.20
CA ASP A 80 -23.63 -25.00 28.21
C ASP A 80 -23.58 -26.41 28.82
N SER A 81 -23.11 -26.49 30.06
CA SER A 81 -23.03 -27.74 30.82
C SER A 81 -24.32 -28.07 31.58
N LYS A 82 -25.34 -27.20 31.52
CA LYS A 82 -26.56 -27.25 32.35
C LYS A 82 -26.30 -27.32 33.87
N PHE A 83 -25.10 -26.90 34.28
CA PHE A 83 -24.67 -26.89 35.67
C PHE A 83 -25.13 -25.63 36.41
N ASP A 84 -25.66 -24.65 35.68
CA ASP A 84 -26.33 -23.46 36.22
C ASP A 84 -27.46 -23.80 37.18
N VAL A 85 -28.22 -24.88 36.92
CA VAL A 85 -29.31 -25.33 37.81
C VAL A 85 -28.79 -25.72 39.20
N LEU A 86 -27.64 -26.38 39.26
CA LEU A 86 -27.01 -26.77 40.53
C LEU A 86 -26.35 -25.57 41.20
N ILE A 87 -25.58 -24.77 40.45
CA ILE A 87 -24.89 -23.60 40.99
C ILE A 87 -25.91 -22.59 41.56
N PHE A 88 -27.01 -22.30 40.87
CA PHE A 88 -28.00 -21.31 41.34
C PHE A 88 -28.83 -21.77 42.53
N SER A 89 -28.72 -23.03 42.96
CA SER A 89 -29.34 -23.54 44.19
C SER A 89 -28.53 -23.25 45.46
N TYR A 90 -27.27 -22.86 45.34
CA TYR A 90 -26.41 -22.54 46.48
C TYR A 90 -26.67 -21.13 47.04
N PRO A 91 -26.47 -20.91 48.36
CA PRO A 91 -26.78 -19.64 49.03
C PRO A 91 -25.68 -18.58 48.83
N PHE A 92 -25.45 -18.13 47.59
CA PHE A 92 -24.57 -16.99 47.31
C PHE A 92 -25.33 -15.81 46.70
N SER A 93 -24.85 -14.59 46.98
CA SER A 93 -25.49 -13.38 46.47
C SER A 93 -25.27 -13.19 44.96
N LYS A 94 -26.20 -12.49 44.31
CA LYS A 94 -26.08 -12.01 42.93
C LYS A 94 -24.75 -11.28 42.68
N ARG A 95 -24.35 -10.45 43.64
CA ARG A 95 -23.10 -9.66 43.59
C ARG A 95 -21.89 -10.58 43.59
N THR A 96 -21.87 -11.58 44.48
CA THR A 96 -20.77 -12.55 44.58
C THR A 96 -20.60 -13.34 43.29
N TYR A 97 -21.71 -13.77 42.68
CA TYR A 97 -21.67 -14.51 41.41
C TYR A 97 -21.14 -13.67 40.25
N LEU A 98 -21.76 -12.51 40.01
CA LEU A 98 -21.38 -11.65 38.88
C LEU A 98 -19.96 -11.09 39.03
N GLN A 99 -19.58 -10.62 40.22
CA GLN A 99 -18.21 -10.14 40.46
C GLN A 99 -17.18 -11.26 40.27
N GLY A 100 -17.50 -12.49 40.68
CA GLY A 100 -16.59 -13.63 40.52
C GLY A 100 -16.34 -13.94 39.04
N LYS A 101 -17.41 -14.03 38.26
CA LYS A 101 -17.33 -14.28 36.80
C LYS A 101 -16.64 -13.13 36.07
N PHE A 102 -16.98 -11.88 36.37
CA PHE A 102 -16.39 -10.72 35.72
C PHE A 102 -14.90 -10.60 36.03
N LEU A 103 -14.49 -10.71 37.31
CA LEU A 103 -13.07 -10.61 37.68
C LEU A 103 -12.23 -11.72 37.04
N THR A 104 -12.73 -12.95 36.97
CA THR A 104 -12.04 -14.03 36.26
C THR A 104 -11.91 -13.71 34.77
N PHE A 105 -12.99 -13.27 34.14
CA PHE A 105 -13.03 -12.94 32.72
C PHE A 105 -12.08 -11.78 32.37
N PHE A 106 -12.12 -10.70 33.13
CA PHE A 106 -11.23 -9.55 32.99
C PHE A 106 -9.77 -9.95 33.22
N LEU A 107 -9.46 -10.64 34.32
CA LEU A 107 -8.08 -11.03 34.65
C LEU A 107 -7.47 -11.92 33.57
N GLN A 108 -8.22 -12.90 33.06
CA GLN A 108 -7.71 -13.79 32.01
C GLN A 108 -7.45 -13.05 30.69
N THR A 109 -8.34 -12.11 30.35
CA THR A 109 -8.18 -11.26 29.16
C THR A 109 -6.95 -10.34 29.30
N PHE A 110 -6.83 -9.66 30.43
CA PHE A 110 -5.72 -8.76 30.72
C PHE A 110 -4.37 -9.49 30.76
N LEU A 111 -4.28 -10.64 31.45
CA LEU A 111 -3.05 -11.45 31.48
C LEU A 111 -2.63 -11.93 30.09
N SER A 112 -3.59 -12.30 29.24
CA SER A 112 -3.29 -12.71 27.86
C SER A 112 -2.68 -11.57 27.06
N PHE A 113 -3.21 -10.36 27.20
CA PHE A 113 -2.62 -9.16 26.60
C PHE A 113 -1.25 -8.82 27.19
N THR A 114 -1.07 -8.97 28.50
CA THR A 114 0.23 -8.77 29.15
C THR A 114 1.29 -9.75 28.64
N PHE A 115 0.97 -11.02 28.41
CA PHE A 115 1.93 -11.97 27.82
C PHE A 115 2.33 -11.58 26.40
N LEU A 116 1.37 -11.11 25.59
CA LEU A 116 1.65 -10.58 24.26
C LEU A 116 2.56 -9.35 24.33
N MET A 117 2.32 -8.43 25.27
CA MET A 117 3.16 -7.25 25.47
C MET A 117 4.55 -7.58 26.03
N ILE A 118 4.68 -8.56 26.92
CA ILE A 118 6.00 -9.06 27.36
C ILE A 118 6.79 -9.60 26.16
N GLY A 119 6.13 -10.37 25.30
CA GLY A 119 6.72 -10.81 24.04
C GLY A 119 7.17 -9.65 23.17
N PHE A 120 6.32 -8.64 22.99
CA PHE A 120 6.61 -7.44 22.20
C PHE A 120 7.84 -6.70 22.74
N VAL A 121 7.92 -6.49 24.05
CA VAL A 121 9.08 -5.88 24.71
C VAL A 121 10.35 -6.68 24.41
N ILE A 122 10.31 -8.00 24.58
CA ILE A 122 11.48 -8.86 24.29
C ILE A 122 11.87 -8.73 22.81
N GLY A 123 10.92 -8.88 21.89
CA GLY A 123 11.15 -8.78 20.46
C GLY A 123 11.77 -7.46 20.03
N GLN A 124 11.32 -6.35 20.62
CA GLN A 124 11.82 -5.02 20.31
C GLN A 124 13.24 -4.80 20.83
N ASN A 125 13.58 -5.34 22.01
CA ASN A 125 14.93 -5.24 22.58
C ASN A 125 15.95 -6.21 21.93
N LEU A 126 15.49 -7.18 21.14
CA LEU A 126 16.38 -8.05 20.36
C LEU A 126 16.93 -7.36 19.09
N ARG A 127 16.43 -6.18 18.75
CA ARG A 127 16.80 -5.45 17.55
C ARG A 127 18.07 -4.64 17.79
N THR A 128 18.83 -4.47 16.72
CA THR A 128 20.07 -3.70 16.68
C THR A 128 20.04 -2.78 15.46
N GLY A 129 20.69 -1.61 15.55
CA GLY A 129 20.74 -0.63 14.46
C GLY A 129 20.50 0.80 14.92
N SER A 130 20.61 1.76 14.00
CA SER A 130 20.41 3.19 14.25
C SER A 130 18.95 3.58 14.48
N GLU A 131 17.99 2.69 14.16
CA GLU A 131 16.54 2.90 14.36
C GLU A 131 16.06 2.71 15.82
N ILE A 132 16.93 2.27 16.72
CA ILE A 132 16.62 1.94 18.12
C ILE A 132 17.55 2.70 19.08
N GLN A 133 16.99 3.27 20.14
CA GLN A 133 17.77 3.86 21.22
C GLN A 133 18.51 2.78 22.02
N PRO A 134 19.76 3.03 22.46
CA PRO A 134 20.61 2.02 23.08
C PRO A 134 20.20 1.63 24.52
N TYR A 135 19.13 2.23 25.06
CA TYR A 135 18.72 2.03 26.44
C TYR A 135 17.27 1.53 26.54
N PHE A 136 17.00 0.81 27.63
CA PHE A 136 15.65 0.33 27.97
C PHE A 136 15.04 1.22 29.06
N ASN A 137 13.83 1.72 28.83
CA ASN A 137 13.05 2.43 29.84
C ASN A 137 11.75 1.67 30.14
N PHE A 138 11.64 1.12 31.36
CA PHE A 138 10.47 0.36 31.80
C PHE A 138 9.17 1.16 31.77
N TRP A 139 9.24 2.47 32.03
CA TRP A 139 8.06 3.33 32.07
C TRP A 139 7.42 3.50 30.70
N TYR A 140 8.22 3.50 29.62
CA TYR A 140 7.71 3.61 28.24
C TYR A 140 6.77 2.46 27.87
N TYR A 141 6.91 1.29 28.49
CA TYR A 141 6.09 0.11 28.21
C TYR A 141 4.95 -0.07 29.22
N SER A 142 5.23 0.14 30.50
CA SER A 142 4.24 -0.06 31.57
C SER A 142 3.13 1.00 31.55
N TYR A 143 3.43 2.24 31.17
CA TYR A 143 2.43 3.31 31.07
C TYR A 143 1.37 3.02 29.97
N PRO A 144 1.74 2.73 28.71
CA PRO A 144 0.75 2.36 27.69
C PRO A 144 0.03 1.03 27.98
N LEU A 145 0.69 0.07 28.64
CA LEU A 145 0.06 -1.19 29.05
C LEU A 145 -1.11 -0.93 30.02
N LEU A 146 -0.99 0.03 30.94
CA LEU A 146 -2.08 0.39 31.85
C LEU A 146 -3.20 1.15 31.14
N ILE A 147 -2.83 2.15 30.32
CA ILE A 147 -3.81 3.02 29.64
C ILE A 147 -4.56 2.28 28.56
N PHE A 148 -3.87 1.57 27.67
CA PHE A 148 -4.53 0.82 26.60
C PHE A 148 -4.88 -0.58 27.04
N GLY A 149 -3.93 -1.34 27.58
CA GLY A 149 -4.19 -2.73 27.98
C GLY A 149 -5.24 -2.85 29.08
N GLY A 150 -5.04 -2.13 30.19
CA GLY A 150 -5.91 -2.20 31.36
C GLY A 150 -7.31 -1.66 31.09
N ILE A 151 -7.40 -0.41 30.62
CA ILE A 151 -8.69 0.26 30.39
C ILE A 151 -9.45 -0.40 29.23
N ASN A 152 -8.81 -0.74 28.11
CA ASN A 152 -9.52 -1.37 26.99
C ASN A 152 -9.99 -2.78 27.36
N CYS A 153 -9.22 -3.56 28.13
CA CYS A 153 -9.72 -4.82 28.72
C CYS A 153 -10.97 -4.59 29.57
N PHE A 154 -10.98 -3.55 30.41
CA PHE A 154 -12.11 -3.27 31.28
C PHE A 154 -13.35 -2.89 30.47
N ILE A 155 -13.21 -2.07 29.44
CA ILE A 155 -14.29 -1.64 28.54
C ILE A 155 -14.87 -2.84 27.78
N VAL A 156 -14.01 -3.56 27.06
CA VAL A 156 -14.43 -4.70 26.22
C VAL A 156 -15.06 -5.78 27.08
N CYS A 157 -14.45 -6.14 28.22
CA CYS A 157 -15.02 -7.14 29.11
C CYS A 157 -16.37 -6.66 29.68
N SER A 158 -16.51 -5.41 30.08
CA SER A 158 -17.78 -4.90 30.64
C SER A 158 -18.92 -4.94 29.62
N PHE A 159 -18.64 -4.55 28.38
CA PHE A 159 -19.59 -4.59 27.27
C PHE A 159 -20.02 -6.01 26.91
N LEU A 160 -19.06 -6.93 26.71
CA LEU A 160 -19.37 -8.32 26.38
C LEU A 160 -20.02 -9.07 27.54
N PHE A 161 -19.66 -8.75 28.78
CA PHE A 161 -20.28 -9.31 29.97
C PHE A 161 -21.75 -8.87 30.07
N PHE A 162 -22.05 -7.60 29.82
CA PHE A 162 -23.42 -7.08 29.74
C PHE A 162 -24.25 -7.84 28.70
N ILE A 163 -23.75 -7.98 27.47
CA ILE A 163 -24.46 -8.72 26.41
C ILE A 163 -24.65 -10.20 26.79
N SER A 164 -23.63 -10.83 27.38
CA SER A 164 -23.67 -12.25 27.75
C SER A 164 -24.81 -12.54 28.75
N PHE A 165 -24.92 -11.74 29.81
CA PHE A 165 -25.89 -11.98 30.89
C PHE A 165 -27.29 -11.45 30.60
N THR A 166 -27.44 -10.46 29.72
CA THR A 166 -28.76 -9.96 29.30
C THR A 166 -29.39 -10.83 28.22
N THR A 167 -28.62 -11.22 27.21
CA THR A 167 -29.17 -11.92 26.04
C THR A 167 -29.12 -13.44 26.17
N LYS A 168 -28.14 -13.97 26.92
CA LYS A 168 -27.83 -15.41 27.03
C LYS A 168 -27.64 -16.09 25.66
N LYS A 169 -27.25 -15.33 24.63
CA LYS A 169 -26.98 -15.83 23.28
C LYS A 169 -25.53 -15.57 22.90
N LYS A 170 -24.75 -16.63 22.68
CA LYS A 170 -23.36 -16.55 22.22
C LYS A 170 -23.19 -15.70 20.96
N LEU A 171 -24.18 -15.78 20.06
CA LEU A 171 -24.25 -14.94 18.86
C LEU A 171 -24.06 -13.46 19.19
N LEU A 172 -24.87 -12.92 20.10
CA LEU A 172 -24.91 -11.49 20.33
C LEU A 172 -23.62 -11.00 20.97
N VAL A 173 -22.90 -11.87 21.67
CA VAL A 173 -21.56 -11.57 22.21
C VAL A 173 -20.52 -11.46 21.10
N VAL A 174 -20.55 -12.37 20.13
CA VAL A 174 -19.67 -12.27 18.95
C VAL A 174 -20.00 -11.02 18.14
N VAL A 175 -21.28 -10.78 17.85
CA VAL A 175 -21.75 -9.56 17.15
C VAL A 175 -21.42 -8.29 17.94
N GLY A 176 -21.49 -8.33 19.27
CA GLY A 176 -21.11 -7.21 20.12
C GLY A 176 -19.62 -6.90 20.03
N GLY A 177 -18.75 -7.91 20.13
CA GLY A 177 -17.31 -7.68 19.99
C GLY A 177 -16.96 -7.19 18.58
N LEU A 178 -17.65 -7.72 17.58
CA LEU A 178 -17.57 -7.26 16.20
C LEU A 178 -17.96 -5.79 16.05
N PHE A 179 -19.09 -5.42 16.65
CA PHE A 179 -19.58 -4.05 16.65
C PHE A 179 -18.55 -3.09 17.26
N LEU A 180 -17.86 -3.47 18.35
CA LEU A 180 -16.79 -2.64 18.91
C LEU A 180 -15.63 -2.42 17.93
N TYR A 181 -15.24 -3.46 17.18
CA TYR A 181 -14.18 -3.36 16.17
C TYR A 181 -14.61 -2.47 15.00
N VAL A 182 -15.80 -2.70 14.46
CA VAL A 182 -16.39 -1.90 13.37
C VAL A 182 -16.52 -0.44 13.80
N LEU A 183 -17.08 -0.18 14.98
CA LEU A 183 -17.21 1.17 15.54
C LEU A 183 -15.86 1.88 15.66
N TYR A 184 -14.84 1.18 16.16
CA TYR A 184 -13.48 1.71 16.21
C TYR A 184 -12.95 2.06 14.81
N MET A 185 -13.09 1.16 13.82
CA MET A 185 -12.59 1.40 12.47
C MET A 185 -13.26 2.61 11.82
N ILE A 186 -14.58 2.79 11.99
CA ILE A 186 -15.30 3.99 11.52
C ILE A 186 -14.73 5.25 12.17
N ILE A 187 -14.56 5.23 13.49
CA ILE A 187 -14.04 6.39 14.23
C ILE A 187 -12.60 6.71 13.82
N LEU A 188 -11.80 5.69 13.53
CA LEU A 188 -10.40 5.86 13.17
C LEU A 188 -10.22 6.62 11.84
N VAL A 189 -11.16 6.48 10.89
CA VAL A 189 -11.18 7.29 9.65
C VAL A 189 -11.25 8.79 9.97
N PHE A 190 -11.92 9.15 11.05
CA PHE A 190 -12.06 10.53 11.49
C PHE A 190 -10.88 11.03 12.34
N SER A 191 -9.90 10.17 12.65
CA SER A 191 -8.89 10.38 13.70
C SER A 191 -7.49 10.81 13.24
N ASN A 192 -7.31 11.09 11.94
CA ASN A 192 -6.01 11.43 11.33
C ASN A 192 -4.87 10.48 11.74
N SER A 193 -5.22 9.21 11.93
CA SER A 193 -4.33 8.17 12.42
C SER A 193 -3.24 7.85 11.39
N PRO A 194 -1.97 7.65 11.80
CA PRO A 194 -0.93 7.09 10.93
C PRO A 194 -1.27 5.72 10.33
N PHE A 195 -2.22 4.99 10.94
CA PHE A 195 -2.73 3.73 10.39
C PHE A 195 -3.58 3.93 9.13
N MET A 196 -4.14 5.12 8.98
CA MET A 196 -4.91 5.54 7.81
C MET A 196 -4.07 6.52 6.98
N ALA A 197 -2.77 6.24 6.80
CA ALA A 197 -1.79 7.12 6.13
C ALA A 197 -2.11 7.46 4.64
N GLY A 198 -3.21 6.96 4.08
CA GLY A 198 -3.77 7.39 2.79
C GLY A 198 -5.10 8.16 2.89
N SER A 199 -5.68 8.26 4.10
CA SER A 199 -6.85 9.09 4.39
C SER A 199 -6.42 10.52 4.68
N LEU A 200 -7.22 11.50 4.28
CA LEU A 200 -6.82 12.89 4.44
C LEU A 200 -6.96 13.43 5.86
N PRO A 201 -6.18 14.49 6.15
CA PRO A 201 -6.40 15.38 7.27
C PRO A 201 -7.88 15.70 7.45
N GLN A 202 -8.43 15.22 8.55
CA GLN A 202 -9.80 15.53 8.94
C GLN A 202 -9.85 16.92 9.57
N SER A 203 -11.01 17.59 9.51
CA SER A 203 -11.18 18.87 10.19
C SER A 203 -10.83 18.75 11.68
N LEU A 204 -10.36 19.83 12.30
CA LEU A 204 -9.98 19.82 13.71
C LEU A 204 -11.14 19.37 14.61
N GLU A 205 -12.36 19.80 14.28
CA GLU A 205 -13.59 19.46 15.01
C GLU A 205 -13.91 17.96 14.87
N THR A 206 -13.79 17.41 13.66
CA THR A 206 -13.97 15.98 13.39
C THR A 206 -12.95 15.14 14.17
N GLN A 207 -11.69 15.59 14.21
CA GLN A 207 -10.65 14.94 15.01
C GLN A 207 -10.96 14.99 16.51
N GLN A 208 -11.36 16.15 17.04
CA GLN A 208 -11.74 16.30 18.45
C GLN A 208 -12.92 15.39 18.82
N PHE A 209 -13.93 15.31 17.96
CA PHE A 209 -15.04 14.41 18.14
C PHE A 209 -14.58 12.95 18.18
N SER A 210 -13.78 12.51 17.19
CA SER A 210 -13.21 11.16 17.14
C SER A 210 -12.38 10.83 18.40
N ALA A 211 -11.62 11.79 18.91
CA ALA A 211 -10.81 11.65 20.11
C ALA A 211 -11.66 11.35 21.36
N VAL A 212 -12.86 11.91 21.46
CA VAL A 212 -13.77 11.64 22.59
C VAL A 212 -14.48 10.30 22.45
N ILE A 213 -14.96 9.96 21.25
CA ILE A 213 -15.85 8.81 21.04
C ILE A 213 -15.13 7.48 20.76
N ASP A 214 -13.81 7.49 20.56
CA ASP A 214 -13.03 6.28 20.31
C ASP A 214 -12.96 5.36 21.55
N PRO A 215 -13.55 4.14 21.51
CA PRO A 215 -13.55 3.23 22.66
C PRO A 215 -12.18 2.66 23.04
N PHE A 216 -11.20 2.70 22.13
CA PHE A 216 -9.82 2.29 22.39
C PHE A 216 -8.90 3.50 22.64
N GLY A 217 -9.40 4.72 22.38
CA GLY A 217 -8.80 6.06 22.52
C GLY A 217 -7.40 6.20 21.91
N MET A 218 -7.20 5.56 20.76
CA MET A 218 -6.08 5.81 19.87
C MET A 218 -6.20 7.19 19.23
N SER A 219 -7.41 7.56 18.84
CA SER A 219 -7.74 8.87 18.26
C SER A 219 -7.33 10.01 19.18
N SER A 220 -7.63 9.89 20.48
CA SER A 220 -7.17 10.85 21.48
C SER A 220 -5.67 10.86 21.71
N TYR A 221 -5.00 9.71 21.55
CA TYR A 221 -3.55 9.63 21.69
C TYR A 221 -2.84 10.35 20.54
N PHE A 222 -3.30 10.15 19.30
CA PHE A 222 -2.79 10.89 18.14
C PHE A 222 -3.07 12.38 18.23
N PHE A 223 -4.28 12.75 18.66
CA PHE A 223 -4.67 14.14 18.81
C PHE A 223 -3.78 14.90 19.82
N GLU A 224 -3.48 14.30 20.97
CA GLU A 224 -2.59 14.91 21.96
C GLU A 224 -1.12 14.93 21.48
N ALA A 225 -0.67 13.89 20.76
CA ALA A 225 0.71 13.80 20.28
C ALA A 225 1.03 14.67 19.06
N ARG A 226 0.01 15.25 18.39
CA ARG A 226 0.18 15.99 17.13
C ARG A 226 1.11 17.21 17.24
N THR A 227 1.14 17.86 18.40
CA THR A 227 1.96 19.06 18.63
C THR A 227 3.39 18.75 19.01
N LEU A 228 3.73 17.48 19.25
CA LEU A 228 5.07 17.07 19.65
C LEU A 228 5.97 16.96 18.41
N SER A 229 7.18 17.51 18.52
CA SER A 229 8.23 17.31 17.51
C SER A 229 8.72 15.85 17.49
N ALA A 230 9.42 15.45 16.42
CA ALA A 230 10.04 14.12 16.35
C ALA A 230 10.97 13.85 17.54
N GLN A 231 11.78 14.84 17.94
CA GLN A 231 12.63 14.75 19.13
C GLN A 231 11.81 14.59 20.41
N GLN A 232 10.74 15.37 20.59
CA GLN A 232 9.88 15.24 21.76
C GLN A 232 9.20 13.88 21.82
N LYS A 233 8.78 13.30 20.69
CA LYS A 233 8.21 11.94 20.62
C LYS A 233 9.22 10.86 21.01
N ASN A 234 10.52 11.12 20.87
CA ASN A 234 11.60 10.23 21.27
C ASN A 234 11.93 10.26 22.78
N GLU A 235 11.61 11.35 23.47
CA GLU A 235 12.00 11.57 24.87
C GLU A 235 10.80 11.65 25.82
N LEU A 236 9.67 12.17 25.36
CA LEU A 236 8.49 12.46 26.16
C LEU A 236 7.37 11.45 25.89
N ILE A 237 6.78 10.96 26.98
CA ILE A 237 5.55 10.18 26.93
C ILE A 237 4.39 11.14 26.64
N VAL A 238 3.46 10.72 25.78
CA VAL A 238 2.20 11.45 25.56
C VAL A 238 1.45 11.54 26.88
N PRO A 239 1.24 12.73 27.45
CA PRO A 239 0.67 12.87 28.78
C PRO A 239 -0.79 12.41 28.82
N LEU A 240 -1.23 11.88 29.97
CA LEU A 240 -2.65 11.57 30.22
C LEU A 240 -3.39 12.87 30.58
N SER A 241 -3.49 13.78 29.61
CA SER A 241 -4.16 15.08 29.71
C SER A 241 -5.13 15.30 28.55
N GLY A 242 -5.84 16.42 28.58
CA GLY A 242 -6.70 16.86 27.47
C GLY A 242 -7.72 15.79 27.06
N TYR A 243 -7.80 15.55 25.76
CA TYR A 243 -8.74 14.61 25.15
C TYR A 243 -8.45 13.15 25.53
N LEU A 244 -7.19 12.78 25.75
CA LEU A 244 -6.85 11.42 26.18
C LEU A 244 -7.42 11.13 27.57
N LEU A 245 -7.27 12.07 28.52
CA LEU A 245 -7.85 11.92 29.86
C LEU A 245 -9.39 11.88 29.81
N ILE A 246 -10.01 12.80 29.07
CA ILE A 246 -11.47 12.87 28.90
C ILE A 246 -12.00 11.54 28.35
N ASN A 247 -11.38 11.02 27.29
CA ASN A 247 -11.76 9.75 26.69
C ASN A 247 -11.71 8.60 27.71
N ARG A 248 -10.59 8.46 28.45
CA ARG A 248 -10.45 7.40 29.46
C ARG A 248 -11.51 7.47 30.54
N ILE A 249 -11.83 8.68 31.02
CA ILE A 249 -12.85 8.87 32.05
C ILE A 249 -14.24 8.49 31.50
N VAL A 250 -14.60 8.97 30.30
CA VAL A 250 -15.88 8.68 29.66
C VAL A 250 -16.11 7.17 29.52
N PHE A 251 -15.13 6.44 28.97
CA PHE A 251 -15.30 5.01 28.76
C PHE A 251 -15.21 4.17 30.04
N LEU A 252 -14.48 4.64 31.06
CA LEU A 252 -14.54 4.03 32.40
C LEU A 252 -15.94 4.19 33.01
N ILE A 253 -16.55 5.37 32.90
CA ILE A 253 -17.93 5.62 33.36
C ILE A 253 -18.91 4.71 32.61
N ILE A 254 -18.83 4.63 31.27
CA ILE A 254 -19.67 3.75 30.46
C ILE A 254 -19.51 2.28 30.90
N SER A 255 -18.29 1.83 31.15
CA SER A 255 -18.00 0.46 31.60
C SER A 255 -18.65 0.16 32.95
N VAL A 256 -18.54 1.07 33.91
CA VAL A 256 -19.19 0.95 35.23
C VAL A 256 -20.72 0.93 35.09
N LEU A 257 -21.29 1.81 34.24
CA LEU A 257 -22.73 1.83 33.97
C LEU A 257 -23.22 0.50 33.37
N LEU A 258 -22.47 -0.09 32.42
CA LEU A 258 -22.80 -1.40 31.84
C LEU A 258 -22.77 -2.52 32.90
N LEU A 259 -21.81 -2.50 33.83
CA LEU A 259 -21.75 -3.46 34.93
C LEU A 259 -22.92 -3.27 35.92
N LEU A 260 -23.29 -2.03 36.24
CA LEU A 260 -24.47 -1.73 37.07
C LEU A 260 -25.77 -2.16 36.39
N LEU A 261 -25.91 -1.93 35.09
CA LEU A 261 -27.04 -2.40 34.28
C LEU A 261 -27.10 -3.92 34.26
N THR A 262 -25.97 -4.60 34.09
CA THR A 262 -25.89 -6.07 34.18
C THR A 262 -26.34 -6.55 35.56
N TYR A 263 -25.86 -5.91 36.63
CA TYR A 263 -26.29 -6.20 37.98
C TYR A 263 -27.77 -5.94 38.19
N ARG A 264 -28.41 -4.99 37.50
CA ARG A 264 -29.86 -4.77 37.60
C ARG A 264 -30.65 -5.83 36.85
N LEU A 265 -30.28 -6.12 35.59
CA LEU A 265 -31.04 -6.97 34.67
C LEU A 265 -30.86 -8.47 34.91
N PHE A 266 -29.73 -8.90 35.46
CA PHE A 266 -29.49 -10.33 35.70
C PHE A 266 -30.49 -10.91 36.72
N SER A 267 -30.87 -12.17 36.59
CA SER A 267 -31.63 -12.89 37.61
C SER A 267 -31.30 -14.38 37.59
N PHE A 268 -31.31 -15.02 38.76
CA PHE A 268 -31.09 -16.46 38.91
C PHE A 268 -32.30 -17.28 38.44
N SER A 269 -33.47 -16.65 38.34
CA SER A 269 -34.71 -17.30 37.93
C SER A 269 -34.74 -17.56 36.43
N THR A 270 -34.35 -18.77 36.02
CA THR A 270 -34.67 -19.27 34.66
C THR A 270 -35.72 -20.37 34.62
N ILE A 271 -36.30 -20.78 35.74
CA ILE A 271 -37.44 -21.70 35.82
C ILE A 271 -38.34 -21.25 36.98
N GLY A 272 -39.57 -20.78 36.70
CA GLY A 272 -40.64 -20.90 37.70
C GLY A 272 -41.59 -19.74 38.01
N GLN A 273 -41.77 -18.67 37.22
CA GLN A 273 -42.86 -17.70 37.53
C GLN A 273 -43.70 -17.15 36.36
N ASN A 274 -43.56 -17.62 35.12
CA ASN A 274 -44.54 -17.28 34.08
C ASN A 274 -44.83 -18.43 33.11
N LYS A 275 -45.68 -19.36 33.56
CA LYS A 275 -46.77 -19.99 32.78
C LYS A 275 -47.48 -21.02 33.65
N ASN A 276 -48.39 -20.54 34.50
CA ASN A 276 -49.48 -21.36 34.99
C ASN A 276 -50.77 -20.85 34.35
N LYS A 277 -51.12 -21.43 33.20
CA LYS A 277 -52.48 -21.79 32.75
C LYS A 277 -52.40 -22.29 31.31
N ASN A 278 -52.94 -23.48 31.09
CA ASN A 278 -53.03 -24.21 29.82
C ASN A 278 -51.78 -24.92 29.31
N ARG A 279 -51.28 -25.87 30.11
CA ARG A 279 -50.87 -27.15 29.54
C ARG A 279 -51.83 -28.22 30.03
N ASN A 280 -52.75 -28.59 29.14
CA ASN A 280 -53.48 -29.84 29.27
C ASN A 280 -52.50 -30.96 29.61
N LYS A 281 -52.85 -31.74 30.62
CA LYS A 281 -52.32 -33.09 30.81
C LYS A 281 -52.66 -33.87 29.54
N ASN A 282 -51.78 -33.82 28.55
CA ASN A 282 -51.73 -34.89 27.57
C ASN A 282 -51.21 -36.10 28.33
N GLN A 283 -52.10 -37.07 28.51
CA GLN A 283 -51.77 -38.42 28.90
C GLN A 283 -50.56 -38.87 28.09
N ILE A 284 -49.59 -39.47 28.78
CA ILE A 284 -48.59 -40.31 28.14
C ILE A 284 -49.38 -41.46 27.52
N THR A 285 -49.77 -41.31 26.26
CA THR A 285 -50.17 -42.45 25.44
C THR A 285 -48.93 -43.31 25.31
N SER A 286 -48.97 -44.47 25.96
CA SER A 286 -48.15 -45.61 25.60
C SER A 286 -48.34 -45.82 24.10
N VAL A 287 -47.35 -45.42 23.31
CA VAL A 287 -47.29 -45.83 21.91
C VAL A 287 -47.06 -47.33 21.96
N SER A 288 -48.13 -48.11 21.78
CA SER A 288 -48.00 -49.52 21.44
C SER A 288 -47.26 -49.56 20.11
N PHE A 289 -46.00 -49.99 20.14
CA PHE A 289 -45.30 -50.42 18.94
C PHE A 289 -46.06 -51.62 18.38
N ILE A 290 -47.04 -51.36 17.51
CA ILE A 290 -47.56 -52.38 16.62
C ILE A 290 -46.44 -52.63 15.61
N HIS A 291 -45.73 -53.74 15.80
CA HIS A 291 -44.84 -54.30 14.78
C HIS A 291 -45.69 -54.72 13.58
N ASN A 292 -45.97 -53.77 12.68
CA ASN A 292 -46.16 -54.12 11.28
C ASN A 292 -44.77 -54.44 10.74
N LEU A 293 -44.38 -55.71 10.85
CA LEU A 293 -43.32 -56.31 10.05
C LEU A 293 -43.79 -56.33 8.59
N GLY A 294 -43.79 -55.16 7.95
CA GLY A 294 -43.86 -55.09 6.50
C GLY A 294 -42.72 -55.94 5.93
N GLN A 295 -42.98 -56.70 4.88
CA GLN A 295 -41.97 -57.49 4.19
C GLN A 295 -40.74 -56.61 3.91
N PHE A 296 -39.62 -56.94 4.55
CA PHE A 296 -38.36 -56.28 4.29
C PHE A 296 -37.93 -56.61 2.85
N THR A 297 -38.09 -55.67 1.95
CA THR A 297 -37.56 -55.79 0.59
C THR A 297 -36.04 -55.71 0.66
N THR A 298 -35.35 -56.77 0.24
CA THR A 298 -33.89 -56.77 0.12
C THR A 298 -33.47 -55.90 -1.07
N THR A 299 -33.06 -54.66 -0.79
CA THR A 299 -32.50 -53.78 -1.82
C THR A 299 -31.06 -54.19 -2.12
N LYS A 300 -30.71 -54.42 -3.39
CA LYS A 300 -29.31 -54.63 -3.79
C LYS A 300 -28.51 -53.34 -3.57
N SER A 301 -27.44 -53.41 -2.78
CA SER A 301 -26.54 -52.28 -2.56
C SER A 301 -25.77 -51.94 -3.85
N VAL A 302 -25.97 -50.74 -4.39
CA VAL A 302 -25.28 -50.26 -5.60
C VAL A 302 -24.07 -49.42 -5.19
N PHE A 303 -22.87 -50.00 -5.27
CA PHE A 303 -21.59 -49.34 -4.95
C PHE A 303 -20.83 -48.86 -6.20
N GLY A 304 -21.53 -48.26 -7.15
CA GLY A 304 -20.95 -47.74 -8.40
C GLY A 304 -20.47 -46.29 -8.31
N ILE A 305 -19.89 -45.79 -9.42
CA ILE A 305 -19.42 -44.39 -9.55
C ILE A 305 -20.54 -43.38 -9.28
N SER A 306 -21.76 -43.65 -9.76
CA SER A 306 -22.93 -42.79 -9.50
C SER A 306 -23.23 -42.65 -8.00
N ALA A 307 -23.11 -43.73 -7.23
CA ALA A 307 -23.30 -43.70 -5.78
C ALA A 307 -22.16 -42.92 -5.08
N GLY A 308 -20.93 -43.02 -5.58
CA GLY A 308 -19.81 -42.21 -5.11
C GLY A 308 -20.01 -40.71 -5.32
N ILE A 309 -20.45 -40.29 -6.52
CA ILE A 309 -20.78 -38.88 -6.81
C ILE A 309 -21.92 -38.39 -5.90
N LYS A 310 -22.98 -39.20 -5.72
CA LYS A 310 -24.08 -38.87 -4.78
C LYS A 310 -23.58 -38.71 -3.35
N SER A 311 -22.61 -39.52 -2.91
CA SER A 311 -21.98 -39.39 -1.60
C SER A 311 -21.22 -38.06 -1.46
N ILE A 312 -20.40 -37.69 -2.45
CA ILE A 312 -19.67 -36.41 -2.49
C ILE A 312 -20.66 -35.24 -2.39
N LEU A 313 -21.71 -35.24 -3.20
CA LEU A 313 -22.75 -34.20 -3.18
C LEU A 313 -23.54 -34.19 -1.86
N SER A 314 -23.72 -35.34 -1.21
CA SER A 314 -24.37 -35.42 0.10
C SER A 314 -23.52 -34.76 1.18
N PHE A 315 -22.21 -35.03 1.24
CA PHE A 315 -21.30 -34.34 2.15
C PHE A 315 -21.32 -32.84 1.88
N ALA A 316 -21.20 -32.43 0.62
CA ALA A 316 -21.23 -31.03 0.23
C ALA A 316 -22.54 -30.35 0.65
N LYS A 317 -23.69 -30.98 0.41
CA LYS A 317 -25.00 -30.47 0.80
C LYS A 317 -25.11 -30.28 2.32
N ILE A 318 -24.67 -31.24 3.11
CA ILE A 318 -24.71 -31.15 4.58
C ILE A 318 -23.84 -29.98 5.07
N ASP A 319 -22.64 -29.85 4.50
CA ASP A 319 -21.74 -28.74 4.84
C ASP A 319 -22.31 -27.40 4.43
N LEU A 320 -22.86 -27.26 3.23
CA LEU A 320 -23.48 -26.02 2.77
C LEU A 320 -24.67 -25.63 3.63
N ILE A 321 -25.53 -26.59 3.99
CA ILE A 321 -26.63 -26.34 4.93
C ILE A 321 -26.08 -25.85 6.27
N TYR A 322 -25.02 -26.45 6.76
CA TYR A 322 -24.37 -26.04 8.01
C TYR A 322 -23.74 -24.65 7.90
N LEU A 323 -22.96 -24.39 6.84
CA LEU A 323 -22.28 -23.12 6.60
C LEU A 323 -23.28 -21.98 6.48
N PHE A 324 -24.26 -22.10 5.59
CA PHE A 324 -25.22 -21.03 5.30
C PHE A 324 -26.33 -20.88 6.35
N LYS A 325 -26.54 -21.87 7.23
CA LYS A 325 -27.34 -21.69 8.46
C LYS A 325 -26.49 -21.26 9.66
N SER A 326 -25.16 -21.39 9.58
CA SER A 326 -24.27 -20.97 10.64
C SER A 326 -24.30 -19.47 10.76
N ILE A 327 -24.08 -18.98 11.96
CA ILE A 327 -24.03 -17.55 12.19
C ILE A 327 -22.67 -16.95 11.88
N THR A 328 -21.65 -17.81 11.85
CA THR A 328 -20.29 -17.42 11.52
C THR A 328 -20.21 -16.89 10.10
N ILE A 329 -20.94 -17.45 9.13
CA ILE A 329 -20.89 -16.93 7.76
C ILE A 329 -21.50 -15.53 7.64
N VAL A 330 -22.59 -15.26 8.37
CA VAL A 330 -23.22 -13.93 8.36
C VAL A 330 -22.28 -12.90 8.99
N ALA A 331 -21.70 -13.22 10.15
CA ALA A 331 -20.75 -12.33 10.83
C ALA A 331 -19.49 -12.07 9.98
N VAL A 332 -18.94 -13.11 9.37
CA VAL A 332 -17.77 -13.00 8.46
C VAL A 332 -18.11 -12.20 7.21
N SER A 333 -19.29 -12.39 6.62
CA SER A 333 -19.70 -11.65 5.42
C SER A 333 -19.89 -10.16 5.72
N ILE A 334 -20.55 -9.82 6.84
CA ILE A 334 -20.72 -8.42 7.27
C ILE A 334 -19.37 -7.77 7.53
N LEU A 335 -18.46 -8.48 8.21
CA LEU A 335 -17.09 -7.99 8.43
C LEU A 335 -16.35 -7.71 7.14
N LEU A 336 -16.41 -8.67 6.22
CA LEU A 336 -15.67 -8.62 4.98
C LEU A 336 -16.19 -7.47 4.11
N LEU A 337 -17.51 -7.36 3.96
CA LEU A 337 -18.16 -6.25 3.26
C LEU A 337 -17.83 -4.92 3.94
N PHE A 338 -18.00 -4.80 5.26
CA PHE A 338 -17.68 -3.57 5.97
C PHE A 338 -16.21 -3.15 5.75
N PHE A 339 -15.25 -4.07 5.90
CA PHE A 339 -13.84 -3.76 5.72
C PHE A 339 -13.53 -3.35 4.28
N VAL A 340 -13.93 -4.16 3.29
CA VAL A 340 -13.64 -3.86 1.88
C VAL A 340 -14.39 -2.62 1.40
N GLY A 341 -15.64 -2.41 1.85
CA GLY A 341 -16.42 -1.21 1.59
C GLY A 341 -15.80 0.07 2.18
N MET A 342 -15.17 0.00 3.37
CA MET A 342 -14.42 1.13 3.91
C MET A 342 -13.19 1.47 3.04
N GLU A 343 -12.47 0.45 2.55
CA GLU A 343 -11.35 0.65 1.62
C GLU A 343 -11.83 1.20 0.27
N MET A 344 -12.96 0.74 -0.26
CA MET A 344 -13.57 1.30 -1.48
C MET A 344 -13.95 2.77 -1.29
N TYR A 345 -14.58 3.10 -0.16
CA TYR A 345 -14.92 4.48 0.18
C TYR A 345 -13.67 5.36 0.25
N ALA A 346 -12.62 4.90 0.93
CA ALA A 346 -11.36 5.64 1.04
C ALA A 346 -10.67 5.85 -0.32
N GLU A 347 -10.68 4.83 -1.18
CA GLU A 347 -10.09 4.91 -2.53
C GLU A 347 -10.88 5.79 -3.50
N ILE A 348 -12.20 5.87 -3.36
CA ILE A 348 -13.05 6.76 -4.16
C ILE A 348 -12.90 8.20 -3.68
N GLU A 349 -13.08 8.45 -2.39
CA GLU A 349 -13.28 9.82 -1.91
C GLU A 349 -12.05 10.70 -2.06
N LYS A 350 -10.82 10.18 -2.01
CA LYS A 350 -9.64 11.03 -2.29
C LYS A 350 -9.45 12.19 -1.29
N GLY A 351 -10.35 12.33 -0.30
CA GLY A 351 -10.57 13.42 0.67
C GLY A 351 -10.46 14.84 0.11
N ILE A 352 -9.83 15.78 0.86
CA ILE A 352 -9.93 17.23 0.60
C ILE A 352 -8.89 17.84 -0.37
N ARG A 353 -7.80 17.11 -0.65
CA ARG A 353 -6.69 17.59 -1.51
C ARG A 353 -6.76 16.95 -2.89
N LEU A 354 -7.01 15.64 -2.96
CA LEU A 354 -7.09 14.92 -4.23
C LEU A 354 -8.56 14.82 -4.63
N PRO A 355 -8.85 14.82 -5.94
CA PRO A 355 -10.21 14.79 -6.42
C PRO A 355 -10.77 13.39 -6.17
N GLN A 356 -12.08 13.31 -6.04
CA GLN A 356 -12.77 12.03 -5.98
C GLN A 356 -12.44 11.23 -7.25
N LYS A 357 -12.08 9.96 -7.09
CA LYS A 357 -11.92 9.03 -8.21
C LYS A 357 -13.29 8.53 -8.66
N TYR A 358 -13.46 8.29 -9.95
CA TYR A 358 -14.63 7.56 -10.41
C TYR A 358 -14.64 6.16 -9.82
N ALA A 359 -15.81 5.71 -9.38
CA ALA A 359 -16.05 4.33 -8.93
C ALA A 359 -16.05 3.37 -10.13
N SER A 360 -14.95 3.29 -10.86
CA SER A 360 -14.79 2.45 -12.04
C SER A 360 -14.68 0.97 -11.65
N SER A 361 -15.07 0.06 -12.56
CA SER A 361 -14.95 -1.38 -12.30
C SER A 361 -13.48 -1.77 -12.08
N GLY A 362 -12.54 -1.08 -12.73
CA GLY A 362 -11.11 -1.20 -12.50
C GLY A 362 -10.73 -0.89 -11.05
N LEU A 363 -11.09 0.29 -10.55
CA LEU A 363 -10.80 0.69 -9.17
C LEU A 363 -11.41 -0.29 -8.17
N MET A 364 -12.69 -0.62 -8.31
CA MET A 364 -13.40 -1.55 -7.42
C MET A 364 -12.74 -2.94 -7.43
N SER A 365 -12.33 -3.44 -8.60
CA SER A 365 -11.69 -4.75 -8.70
C SER A 365 -10.29 -4.80 -8.08
N THR A 366 -9.51 -3.72 -8.21
CA THR A 366 -8.19 -3.59 -7.58
C THR A 366 -8.34 -3.51 -6.06
N THR A 367 -9.25 -2.69 -5.53
CA THR A 367 -9.49 -2.58 -4.08
C THR A 367 -9.94 -3.91 -3.46
N ILE A 368 -10.80 -4.68 -4.16
CA ILE A 368 -11.18 -6.03 -3.73
C ILE A 368 -9.95 -6.94 -3.70
N SER A 369 -9.13 -6.94 -4.75
CA SER A 369 -7.97 -7.83 -4.87
C SER A 369 -6.87 -7.53 -3.86
N GLU A 370 -6.67 -6.26 -3.49
CA GLU A 370 -5.67 -5.87 -2.49
C GLU A 370 -5.98 -6.39 -1.08
N ASN A 371 -7.28 -6.56 -0.77
CA ASN A 371 -7.78 -6.83 0.57
C ASN A 371 -8.34 -8.25 0.74
N PHE A 372 -9.07 -8.79 -0.23
CA PHE A 372 -9.85 -10.03 -0.07
C PHE A 372 -8.98 -11.26 0.21
N HIS A 373 -7.84 -11.43 -0.46
CA HIS A 373 -7.07 -12.67 -0.40
C HIS A 373 -6.64 -13.05 1.02
N LEU A 374 -6.12 -12.10 1.81
CA LEU A 374 -5.68 -12.34 3.18
C LEU A 374 -6.84 -12.80 4.08
N PHE A 375 -7.99 -12.12 4.01
CA PHE A 375 -9.17 -12.52 4.77
C PHE A 375 -9.73 -13.85 4.27
N GLY A 376 -9.79 -14.06 2.96
CA GLY A 376 -10.20 -15.31 2.34
C GLY A 376 -9.35 -16.49 2.83
N MET A 377 -8.04 -16.31 2.95
CA MET A 377 -7.12 -17.32 3.50
C MET A 377 -7.47 -17.67 4.96
N LEU A 378 -7.67 -16.66 5.82
CA LEU A 378 -8.02 -16.88 7.23
C LEU A 378 -9.38 -17.56 7.38
N ILE A 379 -10.36 -17.14 6.58
CA ILE A 379 -11.71 -17.71 6.51
C ILE A 379 -11.64 -19.19 6.12
N VAL A 380 -10.87 -19.51 5.08
CA VAL A 380 -10.65 -20.87 4.59
C VAL A 380 -10.01 -21.76 5.66
N ILE A 381 -8.96 -21.30 6.34
CA ILE A 381 -8.31 -22.04 7.43
C ILE A 381 -9.31 -22.41 8.52
N TYR A 382 -10.11 -21.43 8.95
CA TYR A 382 -11.12 -21.62 9.98
C TYR A 382 -12.21 -22.61 9.54
N PHE A 383 -12.87 -22.35 8.40
CA PHE A 383 -14.01 -23.16 7.96
C PHE A 383 -13.60 -24.58 7.56
N ILE A 384 -12.42 -24.78 6.95
CA ILE A 384 -11.92 -26.14 6.67
C ILE A 384 -11.70 -26.91 7.96
N ASN A 385 -11.03 -26.31 8.96
CA ASN A 385 -10.78 -27.00 10.23
C ASN A 385 -12.10 -27.32 10.94
N ASP A 386 -13.05 -26.39 10.95
CA ASP A 386 -14.35 -26.61 11.60
C ASP A 386 -15.16 -27.71 10.89
N LEU A 387 -15.29 -27.67 9.56
CA LEU A 387 -16.02 -28.66 8.78
C LEU A 387 -15.41 -30.06 8.89
N TYR A 388 -14.09 -30.18 8.71
CA TYR A 388 -13.41 -31.48 8.70
C TYR A 388 -13.55 -32.20 10.05
N TRP A 389 -13.37 -31.47 11.16
CA TRP A 389 -13.38 -32.00 12.53
C TRP A 389 -14.77 -32.02 13.19
N ARG A 390 -15.82 -31.56 12.50
CA ARG A 390 -17.18 -31.49 13.04
C ARG A 390 -17.68 -32.84 13.54
N SER A 391 -17.58 -33.88 12.73
CA SER A 391 -18.08 -35.22 13.10
C SER A 391 -17.34 -35.83 14.28
N HIS A 392 -16.06 -35.47 14.47
CA HIS A 392 -15.32 -35.88 15.66
C HIS A 392 -15.81 -35.13 16.90
N SER A 393 -16.00 -33.82 16.78
CA SER A 393 -16.47 -32.95 17.87
C SER A 393 -17.90 -33.29 18.32
N SER A 394 -18.74 -33.79 17.40
CA SER A 394 -20.11 -34.21 17.70
C SER A 394 -20.24 -35.70 18.08
N GLY A 395 -19.14 -36.45 18.17
CA GLY A 395 -19.14 -37.89 18.46
C GLY A 395 -19.65 -38.78 17.33
N PHE A 396 -19.90 -38.24 16.12
CA PHE A 396 -20.45 -38.97 14.97
C PHE A 396 -19.39 -39.65 14.09
N SER A 397 -18.10 -39.39 14.32
CA SER A 397 -17.01 -39.83 13.44
C SER A 397 -16.92 -41.34 13.24
N LEU A 398 -17.33 -42.16 14.21
CA LEU A 398 -17.31 -43.63 14.08
C LEU A 398 -18.37 -44.10 13.08
N ILE A 399 -19.57 -43.51 13.13
CA ILE A 399 -20.66 -43.81 12.20
C ILE A 399 -20.26 -43.36 10.79
N GLU A 400 -19.76 -42.13 10.64
CA GLU A 400 -19.26 -41.60 9.37
C GLU A 400 -18.21 -42.53 8.74
N LYS A 401 -17.19 -42.95 9.52
CA LYS A 401 -16.09 -43.81 9.04
C LYS A 401 -16.55 -45.22 8.68
N SER A 402 -17.65 -45.71 9.24
CA SER A 402 -18.21 -47.03 8.93
C SER A 402 -18.91 -47.09 7.56
N THR A 403 -19.19 -45.95 6.93
CA THR A 403 -19.85 -45.91 5.61
C THR A 403 -18.88 -46.25 4.46
N TYR A 404 -19.40 -46.93 3.43
CA TYR A 404 -18.60 -47.37 2.26
C TYR A 404 -17.88 -46.22 1.55
N PHE A 405 -18.56 -45.08 1.40
CA PHE A 405 -18.02 -43.89 0.73
C PHE A 405 -17.47 -42.84 1.71
N SER A 406 -17.04 -43.22 2.91
CA SER A 406 -16.49 -42.30 3.91
C SER A 406 -15.31 -41.45 3.40
N LYS A 407 -14.48 -42.00 2.50
CA LYS A 407 -13.39 -41.26 1.82
C LYS A 407 -13.86 -40.15 0.87
N SER A 408 -15.12 -40.16 0.45
CA SER A 408 -15.71 -39.07 -0.36
C SER A 408 -15.85 -37.76 0.41
N LYS A 409 -15.71 -37.80 1.73
CA LYS A 409 -15.74 -36.65 2.63
C LYS A 409 -14.81 -35.52 2.18
N LEU A 410 -13.55 -35.83 1.84
CA LEU A 410 -12.56 -34.82 1.47
C LEU A 410 -12.97 -34.03 0.23
N SER A 411 -13.46 -34.72 -0.81
CA SER A 411 -13.99 -34.09 -2.03
C SER A 411 -15.29 -33.33 -1.77
N GLY A 412 -16.15 -33.83 -0.87
CA GLY A 412 -17.37 -33.13 -0.45
C GLY A 412 -17.05 -31.79 0.22
N HIS A 413 -16.13 -31.80 1.19
CA HIS A 413 -15.65 -30.57 1.85
C HIS A 413 -15.03 -29.59 0.85
N PHE A 414 -14.24 -30.09 -0.11
CA PHE A 414 -13.63 -29.26 -1.13
C PHE A 414 -14.66 -28.52 -1.99
N ILE A 415 -15.71 -29.20 -2.44
CA ILE A 415 -16.82 -28.57 -3.19
C ILE A 415 -17.53 -27.51 -2.33
N SER A 416 -17.78 -27.80 -1.05
CA SER A 416 -18.40 -26.84 -0.12
C SER A 416 -17.60 -25.55 -0.01
N ILE A 417 -16.28 -25.66 0.11
CA ILE A 417 -15.39 -24.51 0.24
C ILE A 417 -15.25 -23.74 -1.08
N ILE A 418 -15.25 -24.42 -2.23
CA ILE A 418 -15.30 -23.75 -3.54
C ILE A 418 -16.55 -22.88 -3.62
N ILE A 419 -17.73 -23.42 -3.29
CA ILE A 419 -19.00 -22.67 -3.31
C ILE A 419 -18.96 -21.50 -2.32
N LEU A 420 -18.39 -21.70 -1.13
CA LEU A 420 -18.18 -20.63 -0.15
C LEU A 420 -17.31 -19.50 -0.72
N LEU A 421 -16.19 -19.82 -1.37
CA LEU A 421 -15.28 -18.84 -1.95
C LEU A 421 -15.92 -18.06 -3.10
N PHE A 422 -16.69 -18.73 -3.97
CA PHE A 422 -17.48 -18.05 -5.01
C PHE A 422 -18.56 -17.16 -4.42
N PHE A 423 -19.24 -17.59 -3.36
CA PHE A 423 -20.20 -16.76 -2.64
C PHE A 423 -19.54 -15.48 -2.09
N LEU A 424 -18.42 -15.60 -1.38
CA LEU A 424 -17.68 -14.45 -0.84
C LEU A 424 -17.17 -13.51 -1.93
N THR A 425 -16.69 -14.06 -3.04
CA THR A 425 -16.25 -13.25 -4.19
C THR A 425 -17.43 -12.51 -4.82
N THR A 426 -18.58 -13.18 -4.94
CA THR A 426 -19.80 -12.60 -5.55
C THR A 426 -20.35 -11.45 -4.71
N ILE A 427 -20.42 -11.59 -3.39
CA ILE A 427 -20.91 -10.49 -2.53
C ILE A 427 -20.00 -9.25 -2.59
N LEU A 428 -18.68 -9.44 -2.76
CA LEU A 428 -17.72 -8.34 -2.93
C LEU A 428 -17.86 -7.66 -4.29
N ILE A 429 -18.10 -8.43 -5.36
CA ILE A 429 -18.39 -7.86 -6.68
C ILE A 429 -19.70 -7.06 -6.63
N LEU A 430 -20.74 -7.61 -5.99
CA LEU A 430 -22.01 -6.91 -5.79
C LEU A 430 -21.83 -5.63 -4.98
N GLU A 431 -20.98 -5.64 -3.95
CA GLU A 431 -20.61 -4.44 -3.19
C GLU A 431 -19.95 -3.40 -4.10
N GLY A 432 -18.97 -3.79 -4.91
CA GLY A 432 -18.37 -2.90 -5.91
C GLY A 432 -19.42 -2.27 -6.83
N LEU A 433 -20.35 -3.06 -7.37
CA LEU A 433 -21.45 -2.56 -8.20
C LEU A 433 -22.38 -1.59 -7.45
N VAL A 434 -22.63 -1.85 -6.17
CA VAL A 434 -23.42 -0.97 -5.30
C VAL A 434 -22.71 0.38 -5.13
N PHE A 435 -21.39 0.40 -4.93
CA PHE A 435 -20.59 1.62 -4.94
C PHE A 435 -20.67 2.34 -6.28
N GLN A 436 -20.50 1.63 -7.40
CA GLN A 436 -20.66 2.22 -8.74
C GLN A 436 -22.01 2.94 -8.91
N VAL A 437 -23.10 2.33 -8.43
CA VAL A 437 -24.45 2.91 -8.47
C VAL A 437 -24.58 4.12 -7.53
N PHE A 438 -24.11 4.04 -6.29
CA PHE A 438 -24.18 5.14 -5.32
C PHE A 438 -23.40 6.38 -5.79
N TYR A 439 -22.29 6.18 -6.50
CA TYR A 439 -21.46 7.25 -7.06
C TYR A 439 -21.84 7.61 -8.52
N ASN A 440 -22.99 7.16 -9.02
CA ASN A 440 -23.52 7.45 -10.35
C ASN A 440 -22.59 7.08 -11.53
N TYR A 441 -21.73 6.08 -11.36
CA TYR A 441 -20.83 5.59 -12.40
C TYR A 441 -21.35 4.27 -13.00
N PHE A 442 -22.12 4.35 -14.09
CA PHE A 442 -22.82 3.18 -14.66
C PHE A 442 -22.03 2.37 -15.69
N HIS A 443 -20.76 2.71 -15.93
CA HIS A 443 -19.91 1.95 -16.86
C HIS A 443 -19.33 0.71 -16.16
N ILE A 444 -19.87 -0.45 -16.52
CA ILE A 444 -19.46 -1.75 -15.97
C ILE A 444 -18.52 -2.46 -16.94
N ASP A 445 -17.27 -2.67 -16.51
CA ASP A 445 -16.30 -3.52 -17.21
C ASP A 445 -16.22 -4.90 -16.53
N TRP A 446 -16.84 -5.89 -17.15
CA TRP A 446 -16.84 -7.26 -16.61
C TRP A 446 -15.47 -7.91 -16.63
N ASN A 447 -14.56 -7.51 -17.52
CA ASN A 447 -13.21 -8.08 -17.56
C ASN A 447 -12.43 -7.72 -16.30
N ALA A 448 -12.62 -6.51 -15.77
CA ALA A 448 -12.05 -6.10 -14.49
C ALA A 448 -12.54 -7.01 -13.35
N TYR A 449 -13.86 -7.28 -13.26
CA TYR A 449 -14.42 -8.12 -12.20
C TYR A 449 -14.08 -9.62 -12.34
N PHE A 450 -14.05 -10.19 -13.56
CA PHE A 450 -13.74 -11.61 -13.74
C PHE A 450 -12.32 -11.96 -13.27
N VAL A 451 -11.39 -11.03 -13.38
CA VAL A 451 -10.00 -11.25 -12.98
C VAL A 451 -9.83 -11.29 -11.45
N ILE A 452 -10.80 -10.81 -10.66
CA ILE A 452 -10.82 -11.02 -9.20
C ILE A 452 -10.84 -12.53 -8.88
N VAL A 453 -11.63 -13.30 -9.64
CA VAL A 453 -11.70 -14.76 -9.50
C VAL A 453 -10.36 -15.39 -9.81
N LEU A 454 -9.69 -14.90 -10.86
CA LEU A 454 -8.38 -15.36 -11.28
C LEU A 454 -7.32 -15.09 -10.20
N PHE A 455 -7.20 -13.84 -9.72
CA PHE A 455 -6.13 -13.42 -8.82
C PHE A 455 -6.34 -13.79 -7.35
N ASN A 456 -7.59 -14.01 -6.91
CA ASN A 456 -7.89 -14.26 -5.50
C ASN A 456 -8.51 -15.63 -5.28
N THR A 457 -9.63 -15.90 -5.95
CA THR A 457 -10.47 -17.08 -5.66
C THR A 457 -9.76 -18.37 -6.06
N PHE A 458 -9.11 -18.44 -7.23
CA PHE A 458 -8.38 -19.65 -7.65
C PHE A 458 -7.16 -19.99 -6.78
N PRO A 459 -6.27 -19.05 -6.41
CA PRO A 459 -5.23 -19.32 -5.41
C PRO A 459 -5.79 -19.82 -4.08
N LEU A 460 -6.90 -19.24 -3.60
CA LEU A 460 -7.57 -19.68 -2.37
C LEU A 460 -8.18 -21.09 -2.51
N ILE A 461 -8.65 -21.47 -3.70
CA ILE A 461 -9.12 -22.84 -3.97
C ILE A 461 -7.95 -23.83 -3.91
N LEU A 462 -6.80 -23.51 -4.53
CA LEU A 462 -5.59 -24.33 -4.43
C LEU A 462 -5.13 -24.46 -2.97
N PHE A 463 -5.11 -23.36 -2.24
CA PHE A 463 -4.78 -23.33 -0.82
C PHE A 463 -5.77 -24.15 0.01
N SER A 464 -7.06 -24.07 -0.29
CA SER A 464 -8.11 -24.86 0.37
C SER A 464 -7.89 -26.37 0.20
N ALA A 465 -7.51 -26.81 -1.00
CA ALA A 465 -7.17 -28.20 -1.25
C ALA A 465 -5.97 -28.64 -0.40
N PHE A 466 -4.93 -27.80 -0.31
CA PHE A 466 -3.76 -28.08 0.52
C PHE A 466 -4.09 -28.16 2.01
N ILE A 467 -4.87 -27.21 2.55
CA ILE A 467 -5.27 -27.21 3.96
C ILE A 467 -6.16 -28.41 4.30
N LEU A 468 -7.00 -28.87 3.38
CA LEU A 468 -7.77 -30.11 3.56
C LEU A 468 -6.85 -31.32 3.70
N LEU A 469 -5.77 -31.42 2.91
CA LEU A 469 -4.77 -32.49 3.05
C LEU A 469 -4.05 -32.44 4.41
N ILE A 470 -3.74 -31.24 4.93
CA ILE A 470 -3.17 -31.08 6.27
C ILE A 470 -4.11 -31.64 7.34
N ASN A 471 -5.39 -31.26 7.28
CA ASN A 471 -6.40 -31.70 8.24
C ASN A 471 -6.70 -33.20 8.15
N ASP A 472 -6.53 -33.80 6.98
CA ASP A 472 -6.69 -35.24 6.77
C ASP A 472 -5.55 -36.08 7.34
N ASN A 473 -4.31 -35.58 7.25
CA ASN A 473 -3.12 -36.31 7.67
C ASN A 473 -2.79 -36.15 9.15
N ILE A 474 -3.16 -35.03 9.77
CA ILE A 474 -2.84 -34.75 11.18
C ILE A 474 -3.94 -35.27 12.10
N LYS A 475 -3.59 -36.10 13.09
CA LYS A 475 -4.57 -36.77 13.97
C LYS A 475 -5.22 -35.89 15.03
N ASN A 476 -4.69 -34.69 15.27
CA ASN A 476 -5.18 -33.78 16.33
C ASN A 476 -5.70 -32.47 15.71
N ARG A 477 -6.95 -32.10 16.03
CA ARG A 477 -7.63 -30.89 15.53
C ARG A 477 -6.82 -29.61 15.73
N PHE A 478 -6.26 -29.41 16.92
CA PHE A 478 -5.57 -28.17 17.26
C PHE A 478 -4.18 -28.09 16.63
N VAL A 479 -3.48 -29.23 16.52
CA VAL A 479 -2.22 -29.30 15.78
C VAL A 479 -2.46 -29.05 14.29
N ALA A 480 -3.51 -29.65 13.72
CA ALA A 480 -3.90 -29.41 12.33
C ALA A 480 -4.21 -27.94 12.07
N LEU A 481 -4.97 -27.29 12.97
CA LEU A 481 -5.24 -25.86 12.90
C LEU A 481 -3.96 -25.03 12.98
N GLY A 482 -3.07 -25.31 13.93
CA GLY A 482 -1.80 -24.59 14.08
C GLY A 482 -0.91 -24.69 12.85
N VAL A 483 -0.76 -25.89 12.29
CA VAL A 483 0.00 -26.11 11.04
C VAL A 483 -0.68 -25.41 9.86
N SER A 484 -2.01 -25.40 9.80
CA SER A 484 -2.77 -24.70 8.75
C SER A 484 -2.54 -23.18 8.81
N VAL A 485 -2.50 -22.60 10.01
CA VAL A 485 -2.19 -21.17 10.22
C VAL A 485 -0.75 -20.86 9.79
N LEU A 486 0.22 -21.68 10.20
CA LEU A 486 1.63 -21.51 9.79
C LEU A 486 1.78 -21.63 8.26
N ALA A 487 1.10 -22.59 7.63
CA ALA A 487 1.08 -22.76 6.19
C ALA A 487 0.44 -21.56 5.48
N GLY A 488 -0.65 -21.00 6.03
CA GLY A 488 -1.27 -19.78 5.52
C GLY A 488 -0.28 -18.63 5.46
N PHE A 489 0.29 -18.23 6.60
CA PHE A 489 1.22 -17.10 6.63
C PHE A 489 2.51 -17.33 5.83
N SER A 490 3.02 -18.57 5.80
CA SER A 490 4.28 -18.89 5.12
C SER A 490 4.14 -19.06 3.61
N LEU A 491 3.02 -19.60 3.13
CA LEU A 491 2.88 -20.03 1.73
C LEU A 491 1.87 -19.17 0.92
N ALA A 492 0.84 -18.64 1.56
CA ALA A 492 -0.21 -17.84 0.90
C ALA A 492 -0.17 -16.35 1.32
N GLY A 493 0.25 -16.06 2.55
CA GLY A 493 0.28 -14.72 3.11
C GLY A 493 1.42 -13.83 2.60
N PRO A 494 1.52 -12.59 3.13
CA PRO A 494 2.49 -11.58 2.68
C PRO A 494 3.96 -12.00 2.81
N VAL A 495 4.27 -12.90 3.73
CA VAL A 495 5.65 -13.38 4.00
C VAL A 495 6.11 -14.39 2.95
N SER A 496 5.21 -14.95 2.15
CA SER A 496 5.51 -15.98 1.14
C SER A 496 6.59 -15.55 0.14
N LYS A 497 6.63 -14.28 -0.27
CA LYS A 497 7.67 -13.73 -1.17
C LYS A 497 9.09 -13.80 -0.56
N LYS A 498 9.22 -13.68 0.75
CA LYS A 498 10.52 -13.78 1.46
C LYS A 498 10.98 -15.22 1.64
N ILE A 499 10.04 -16.14 1.85
CA ILE A 499 10.34 -17.58 2.10
C ILE A 499 10.56 -18.34 0.78
N ILE A 500 9.71 -18.07 -0.22
CA ILE A 500 9.74 -18.74 -1.52
C ILE A 500 10.25 -17.76 -2.58
N SER A 501 11.54 -17.83 -2.85
CA SER A 501 12.19 -16.93 -3.84
C SER A 501 11.72 -17.17 -5.27
N TYR A 502 11.33 -18.41 -5.61
CA TYR A 502 10.91 -18.77 -6.98
C TYR A 502 9.44 -18.40 -7.24
N PRO A 503 9.15 -17.49 -8.20
CA PRO A 503 7.78 -17.03 -8.45
C PRO A 503 6.78 -18.13 -8.79
N LEU A 504 7.21 -19.16 -9.52
CA LEU A 504 6.36 -20.28 -9.97
C LEU A 504 5.79 -21.08 -8.80
N LEU A 505 6.54 -21.23 -7.70
CA LEU A 505 6.14 -22.05 -6.55
C LEU A 505 5.15 -21.34 -5.62
N ARG A 506 4.94 -20.03 -5.78
CA ARG A 506 4.04 -19.24 -4.94
C ARG A 506 2.56 -19.43 -5.32
N ILE A 507 2.14 -20.65 -5.61
CA ILE A 507 0.84 -21.00 -6.21
C ILE A 507 -0.38 -20.61 -5.36
N PHE A 508 -0.19 -20.34 -4.07
CA PHE A 508 -1.26 -19.93 -3.16
C PHE A 508 -1.37 -18.41 -2.98
N SER A 509 -0.39 -17.64 -3.48
CA SER A 509 -0.39 -16.18 -3.35
C SER A 509 -1.27 -15.50 -4.40
N ASP A 510 -1.80 -14.33 -4.06
CA ASP A 510 -2.56 -13.44 -4.93
C ASP A 510 -1.68 -12.63 -5.90
N TYR A 511 -2.35 -11.76 -6.67
CA TYR A 511 -1.74 -10.68 -7.43
C TYR A 511 -2.46 -9.36 -7.13
N LYS A 512 -1.68 -8.34 -6.78
CA LYS A 512 -2.16 -7.01 -6.35
C LYS A 512 -1.84 -5.89 -7.35
N GLY A 513 -1.74 -6.21 -8.64
CA GLY A 513 -1.47 -5.19 -9.66
C GLY A 513 -2.67 -4.27 -9.91
N ALA A 514 -2.38 -3.06 -10.38
CA ALA A 514 -3.42 -2.11 -10.77
C ALA A 514 -4.07 -2.52 -12.11
N TYR A 515 -5.34 -2.19 -12.24
CA TYR A 515 -6.05 -2.20 -13.52
C TYR A 515 -5.83 -0.88 -14.25
N SER A 516 -5.60 -0.91 -15.56
CA SER A 516 -5.53 0.29 -16.40
C SER A 516 -6.66 0.32 -17.42
N ASP A 517 -7.26 1.49 -17.65
CA ASP A 517 -8.26 1.64 -18.71
C ASP A 517 -7.66 1.64 -20.12
N PHE A 518 -6.33 1.78 -20.24
CA PHE A 518 -5.57 1.57 -21.48
C PHE A 518 -5.36 0.08 -21.80
N ASN A 519 -4.97 -0.72 -20.80
CA ASN A 519 -4.36 -2.05 -21.01
C ASN A 519 -5.00 -3.20 -20.20
N GLY A 520 -6.02 -2.91 -19.39
CA GLY A 520 -6.56 -3.83 -18.39
C GLY A 520 -5.47 -4.29 -17.42
N TYR A 521 -5.33 -5.60 -17.21
CA TYR A 521 -4.22 -6.21 -16.47
C TYR A 521 -3.04 -6.62 -17.37
N GLY A 522 -3.14 -6.43 -18.69
CA GLY A 522 -2.12 -6.81 -19.67
C GLY A 522 -1.64 -8.26 -19.54
N ILE A 523 -0.35 -8.48 -19.77
CA ILE A 523 0.32 -9.79 -19.73
C ILE A 523 0.28 -10.47 -18.34
N TYR A 524 -0.07 -9.75 -17.27
CA TYR A 524 -0.09 -10.33 -15.93
C TYR A 524 -1.23 -11.32 -15.74
N ALA A 525 -2.39 -11.11 -16.37
CA ALA A 525 -3.51 -12.04 -16.27
C ALA A 525 -3.16 -13.41 -16.86
N SER A 526 -2.57 -13.45 -18.07
CA SER A 526 -2.14 -14.70 -18.70
C SER A 526 -1.02 -15.39 -17.93
N ALA A 527 0.01 -14.65 -17.53
CA ALA A 527 1.11 -15.20 -16.74
C ALA A 527 0.63 -15.78 -15.40
N PHE A 528 -0.35 -15.15 -14.75
CA PHE A 528 -0.92 -15.66 -13.52
C PHE A 528 -1.72 -16.95 -13.73
N ALA A 529 -2.50 -17.02 -14.82
CA ALA A 529 -3.23 -18.24 -15.19
C ALA A 529 -2.27 -19.42 -15.46
N GLU A 530 -1.15 -19.18 -16.14
CA GLU A 530 -0.10 -20.18 -16.39
C GLU A 530 0.48 -20.75 -15.08
N ARG A 531 0.74 -19.86 -14.10
CA ARG A 531 1.20 -20.23 -12.76
C ARG A 531 0.14 -21.04 -11.99
N LEU A 532 -1.13 -20.69 -12.11
CA LEU A 532 -2.23 -21.43 -11.49
C LEU A 532 -2.40 -22.83 -12.08
N LEU A 533 -2.24 -22.99 -13.40
CA LEU A 533 -2.28 -24.31 -14.06
C LEU A 533 -1.15 -25.22 -13.55
N PHE A 534 0.04 -24.67 -13.33
CA PHE A 534 1.13 -25.38 -12.64
C PHE A 534 0.74 -25.75 -11.21
N GLY A 535 0.12 -24.84 -10.46
CA GLY A 535 -0.37 -25.09 -9.09
C GLY A 535 -1.45 -26.17 -9.02
N LEU A 536 -2.39 -26.20 -9.98
CA LEU A 536 -3.42 -27.23 -10.11
C LEU A 536 -2.78 -28.60 -10.31
N ALA A 537 -1.75 -28.70 -11.16
CA ALA A 537 -1.01 -29.94 -11.36
C ALA A 537 -0.32 -30.40 -10.07
N LEU A 538 0.33 -29.50 -9.33
CA LEU A 538 0.98 -29.82 -8.06
C LEU A 538 -0.02 -30.35 -7.02
N ILE A 539 -1.16 -29.69 -6.86
CA ILE A 539 -2.22 -30.13 -5.95
C ILE A 539 -2.81 -31.47 -6.37
N ALA A 540 -3.01 -31.71 -7.67
CA ALA A 540 -3.49 -33.00 -8.16
C ALA A 540 -2.56 -34.16 -7.79
N ILE A 541 -1.24 -33.95 -7.87
CA ILE A 541 -0.22 -34.93 -7.43
C ILE A 541 -0.31 -35.18 -5.92
N LEU A 542 -0.34 -34.12 -5.11
CA LEU A 542 -0.45 -34.25 -3.66
C LEU A 542 -1.72 -35.00 -3.25
N TRP A 543 -2.83 -34.74 -3.95
CA TRP A 543 -4.10 -35.42 -3.73
C TRP A 543 -4.05 -36.90 -4.13
N LEU A 544 -3.36 -37.25 -5.23
CA LEU A 544 -3.13 -38.64 -5.65
C LEU A 544 -2.29 -39.41 -4.62
N ILE A 545 -1.22 -38.80 -4.11
CA ILE A 545 -0.33 -39.39 -3.09
C ILE A 545 -1.09 -39.64 -1.78
N ASN A 546 -2.00 -38.73 -1.41
CA ASN A 546 -2.83 -38.89 -0.21
C ASN A 546 -3.81 -40.08 -0.32
N GLN A 547 -4.18 -40.50 -1.53
CA GLN A 547 -5.03 -41.68 -1.74
C GLN A 547 -4.21 -42.97 -1.61
N THR A 548 -4.70 -43.89 -0.76
CA THR A 548 -4.09 -45.19 -0.38
C THR A 548 -3.47 -46.02 -1.52
N LYS A 549 -2.52 -46.92 -1.18
CA LYS A 549 -1.67 -47.84 -1.99
C LYS A 549 -2.19 -48.46 -3.32
N LYS A 550 -3.47 -48.38 -3.68
CA LYS A 550 -4.00 -48.86 -4.97
C LYS A 550 -4.48 -47.67 -5.81
N TRP A 551 -3.57 -47.11 -6.61
CA TRP A 551 -3.89 -46.06 -7.57
C TRP A 551 -4.67 -46.63 -8.76
N ASN A 552 -5.72 -45.94 -9.18
CA ASN A 552 -6.42 -46.28 -10.41
C ASN A 552 -5.65 -45.76 -11.62
N VAL A 553 -5.41 -46.59 -12.64
CA VAL A 553 -4.72 -46.21 -13.88
C VAL A 553 -5.33 -44.95 -14.50
N ARG A 554 -6.66 -44.79 -14.47
CA ARG A 554 -7.33 -43.59 -14.99
C ARG A 554 -6.98 -42.32 -14.21
N GLN A 555 -6.83 -42.40 -12.89
CA GLN A 555 -6.43 -41.28 -12.05
C GLN A 555 -4.97 -40.91 -12.28
N ILE A 556 -4.10 -41.90 -12.48
CA ILE A 556 -2.69 -41.67 -12.84
C ILE A 556 -2.60 -40.96 -14.19
N ILE A 557 -3.27 -41.49 -15.23
CA ILE A 557 -3.27 -40.87 -16.57
C ILE A 557 -3.75 -39.41 -16.49
N PHE A 558 -4.87 -39.16 -15.79
CA PHE A 558 -5.39 -37.81 -15.61
C PHE A 558 -4.38 -36.88 -14.91
N THR A 559 -3.72 -37.37 -13.85
CA THR A 559 -2.71 -36.59 -13.11
C THR A 559 -1.47 -36.34 -13.97
N VAL A 560 -1.04 -37.30 -14.77
CA VAL A 560 0.11 -37.16 -15.70
C VAL A 560 -0.20 -36.14 -16.81
N ILE A 561 -1.43 -36.14 -17.34
CA ILE A 561 -1.87 -35.13 -18.32
C ILE A 561 -1.83 -33.74 -17.68
N LEU A 562 -2.40 -33.57 -16.48
CA LEU A 562 -2.35 -32.29 -15.75
C LEU A 562 -0.92 -31.86 -15.46
N LEU A 563 -0.04 -32.78 -15.08
CA LEU A 563 1.38 -32.52 -14.83
C LEU A 563 2.09 -32.05 -16.10
N SER A 564 1.83 -32.70 -17.23
CA SER A 564 2.41 -32.29 -18.52
C SER A 564 1.98 -30.89 -18.92
N ILE A 565 0.69 -30.57 -18.75
CA ILE A 565 0.15 -29.21 -18.97
C ILE A 565 0.78 -28.22 -18.00
N GLY A 566 0.82 -28.55 -16.70
CA GLY A 566 1.36 -27.68 -15.66
C GLY A 566 2.85 -27.38 -15.85
N VAL A 567 3.65 -28.37 -16.23
CA VAL A 567 5.08 -28.18 -16.53
C VAL A 567 5.26 -27.31 -17.77
N PHE A 568 4.45 -27.53 -18.82
CA PHE A 568 4.48 -26.71 -20.03
C PHE A 568 4.12 -25.25 -19.73
N THR A 569 3.01 -24.98 -19.04
CA THR A 569 2.61 -23.60 -18.68
C THR A 569 3.57 -22.98 -17.68
N GLY A 570 4.10 -23.75 -16.72
CA GLY A 570 5.14 -23.30 -15.80
C GLY A 570 6.43 -22.89 -16.52
N SER A 571 6.79 -23.59 -17.60
CA SER A 571 7.93 -23.22 -18.45
C SER A 571 7.68 -21.93 -19.24
N ILE A 572 6.45 -21.68 -19.69
CA ILE A 572 6.07 -20.43 -20.36
C ILE A 572 6.13 -19.27 -19.37
N PHE A 573 5.55 -19.44 -18.18
CA PHE A 573 5.57 -18.43 -17.13
C PHE A 573 7.00 -18.04 -16.74
N MET A 574 7.91 -19.02 -16.62
CA MET A 574 9.30 -18.78 -16.25
C MET A 574 10.18 -18.26 -17.41
N LYS A 575 9.62 -18.06 -18.61
CA LYS A 575 10.38 -17.56 -19.76
C LYS A 575 10.87 -16.14 -19.51
N GLY A 576 12.20 -15.96 -19.53
CA GLY A 576 12.84 -14.67 -19.24
C GLY A 576 12.95 -14.35 -17.75
N TYR A 577 12.73 -15.32 -16.85
CA TYR A 577 12.96 -15.13 -15.42
C TYR A 577 14.43 -14.81 -15.13
N ILE A 578 14.66 -13.71 -14.42
CA ILE A 578 15.97 -13.29 -13.94
C ILE A 578 15.89 -13.24 -12.41
N PRO A 579 16.61 -14.12 -11.68
CA PRO A 579 16.58 -14.12 -10.23
C PRO A 579 17.09 -12.80 -9.66
N GLN A 580 16.23 -12.10 -8.92
CA GLN A 580 16.65 -10.94 -8.13
C GLN A 580 17.26 -11.45 -6.83
N ASN A 581 18.56 -11.17 -6.64
CA ASN A 581 19.27 -11.46 -5.41
C ASN A 581 19.73 -10.12 -4.80
N GLU A 582 19.08 -9.71 -3.71
CA GLU A 582 19.36 -8.45 -3.01
C GLU A 582 20.81 -8.42 -2.48
N ASP A 583 21.32 -9.53 -1.96
CA ASP A 583 22.72 -9.62 -1.52
C ASP A 583 23.69 -9.40 -2.70
N LYS A 584 23.37 -9.95 -3.87
CA LYS A 584 24.17 -9.72 -5.08
C LYS A 584 24.16 -8.24 -5.48
N LYS A 585 23.01 -7.57 -5.44
CA LYS A 585 22.91 -6.13 -5.72
C LYS A 585 23.73 -5.31 -4.70
N LEU A 586 23.61 -5.62 -3.41
CA LEU A 586 24.40 -4.98 -2.35
C LEU A 586 25.90 -5.18 -2.57
N ILE A 587 26.34 -6.40 -2.90
CA ILE A 587 27.75 -6.68 -3.23
C ILE A 587 28.21 -5.87 -4.45
N GLN A 588 27.38 -5.77 -5.50
CA GLN A 588 27.69 -4.97 -6.69
C GLN A 588 27.81 -3.48 -6.36
N SER A 589 26.90 -2.92 -5.56
CA SER A 589 26.97 -1.53 -5.07
C SER A 589 28.22 -1.28 -4.22
N ALA A 590 28.54 -2.19 -3.29
CA ALA A 590 29.75 -2.10 -2.49
C ALA A 590 31.03 -2.17 -3.33
N GLN A 591 31.06 -3.04 -4.35
CA GLN A 591 32.19 -3.13 -5.29
C GLN A 591 32.29 -1.90 -6.17
N TYR A 592 31.16 -1.36 -6.62
CA TYR A 592 31.10 -0.11 -7.39
C TYR A 592 31.73 1.05 -6.60
N GLU A 593 31.31 1.23 -5.35
CA GLU A 593 31.86 2.25 -4.46
C GLU A 593 33.37 2.05 -4.26
N LYS A 594 33.82 0.85 -3.88
CA LYS A 594 35.24 0.56 -3.65
C LYS A 594 36.13 0.80 -4.88
N ASN A 595 35.65 0.43 -6.05
CA ASN A 595 36.46 0.49 -7.28
C ASN A 595 36.44 1.89 -7.91
N PHE A 596 35.33 2.63 -7.78
CA PHE A 596 35.08 3.81 -8.60
C PHE A 596 34.88 5.11 -7.82
N LYS A 597 34.82 5.12 -6.48
CA LYS A 597 34.67 6.38 -5.69
C LYS A 597 35.71 7.45 -6.05
N GLN A 598 36.92 7.05 -6.44
CA GLN A 598 37.96 7.97 -6.92
C GLN A 598 37.55 8.85 -8.11
N TYR A 599 36.53 8.45 -8.89
CA TYR A 599 36.00 9.20 -10.03
C TYR A 599 35.09 10.36 -9.67
N GLU A 600 34.62 10.45 -8.43
CA GLU A 600 33.70 11.49 -7.94
C GLU A 600 34.27 12.90 -8.17
N ASN A 601 35.59 13.07 -7.95
CA ASN A 601 36.27 14.35 -8.06
C ASN A 601 37.09 14.52 -9.35
N LEU A 602 37.02 13.56 -10.29
CA LEU A 602 37.75 13.63 -11.56
C LEU A 602 36.93 14.36 -12.62
N ALA A 603 37.61 15.17 -13.45
CA ALA A 603 36.99 15.81 -14.60
C ALA A 603 36.47 14.74 -15.59
N GLN A 604 35.23 14.88 -16.03
CA GLN A 604 34.56 14.00 -16.99
C GLN A 604 34.04 14.83 -18.17
N PRO A 605 33.96 14.23 -19.38
CA PRO A 605 33.41 14.92 -20.53
C PRO A 605 31.92 15.22 -20.31
N THR A 606 31.46 16.36 -20.80
CA THR A 606 30.06 16.78 -20.71
C THR A 606 29.34 16.46 -22.01
N ILE A 607 28.12 15.94 -21.92
CA ILE A 607 27.26 15.67 -23.07
C ILE A 607 26.67 17.01 -23.55
N THR A 608 26.81 17.35 -24.83
CA THR A 608 26.27 18.58 -25.41
C THR A 608 25.15 18.33 -26.41
N ASP A 609 25.20 17.24 -27.16
CA ASP A 609 24.20 16.92 -28.18
C ASP A 609 23.86 15.43 -28.16
N ILE A 610 22.58 15.13 -28.33
CA ILE A 610 22.06 13.77 -28.42
C ILE A 610 21.28 13.64 -29.72
N ASN A 611 21.71 12.73 -30.59
CA ASN A 611 20.91 12.28 -31.72
C ASN A 611 20.54 10.82 -31.50
N THR A 612 19.24 10.52 -31.41
CA THR A 612 18.80 9.17 -31.05
C THR A 612 17.55 8.73 -31.82
N GLU A 613 17.49 7.43 -32.12
CA GLU A 613 16.31 6.73 -32.62
C GLU A 613 15.84 5.71 -31.56
N ILE A 614 14.63 5.88 -31.06
CA ILE A 614 13.99 5.02 -30.06
C ILE A 614 12.90 4.21 -30.77
N LYS A 615 13.07 2.89 -30.81
CA LYS A 615 12.18 1.94 -31.47
C LYS A 615 11.38 1.20 -30.41
N LEU A 616 10.12 1.57 -30.25
CA LEU A 616 9.21 0.96 -29.30
C LEU A 616 8.52 -0.26 -29.92
N TYR A 617 8.44 -1.35 -29.16
CA TYR A 617 7.64 -2.54 -29.48
C TYR A 617 6.69 -2.85 -28.31
N PRO A 618 5.63 -2.04 -28.12
CA PRO A 618 4.62 -2.23 -27.08
C PRO A 618 4.08 -3.66 -26.98
N SER A 619 3.73 -4.30 -28.10
CA SER A 619 3.21 -5.69 -28.15
C SER A 619 4.22 -6.75 -27.68
N GLU A 620 5.51 -6.41 -27.65
CA GLU A 620 6.60 -7.30 -27.23
C GLU A 620 7.21 -6.88 -25.88
N ASN A 621 6.63 -5.88 -25.20
CA ASN A 621 7.16 -5.33 -23.95
C ASN A 621 8.65 -4.98 -24.04
N SER A 622 9.07 -4.41 -25.17
CA SER A 622 10.49 -4.16 -25.46
C SER A 622 10.72 -2.86 -26.24
N TYR A 623 11.95 -2.36 -26.17
CA TYR A 623 12.40 -1.27 -27.03
C TYR A 623 13.88 -1.39 -27.36
N LYS A 624 14.29 -0.66 -28.41
CA LYS A 624 15.69 -0.48 -28.80
C LYS A 624 16.01 1.00 -28.92
N ILE A 625 17.21 1.37 -28.49
CA ILE A 625 17.73 2.74 -28.59
C ILE A 625 19.02 2.69 -29.40
N ASP A 626 19.02 3.41 -30.51
CA ASP A 626 20.22 3.75 -31.25
C ASP A 626 20.56 5.21 -30.92
N GLY A 627 21.70 5.46 -30.27
CA GLY A 627 22.06 6.76 -29.75
C GLY A 627 23.46 7.19 -30.14
N LYS A 628 23.63 8.50 -30.35
CA LYS A 628 24.92 9.15 -30.54
C LYS A 628 25.02 10.39 -29.69
N TYR A 629 26.05 10.44 -28.86
CA TYR A 629 26.41 11.64 -28.11
C TYR A 629 27.53 12.42 -28.80
N GLN A 630 27.41 13.74 -28.77
CA GLN A 630 28.54 14.65 -28.87
C GLN A 630 28.98 15.04 -27.46
N LEU A 631 30.28 14.89 -27.19
CA LEU A 631 30.89 15.14 -25.90
C LEU A 631 31.92 16.25 -26.03
N VAL A 632 32.02 17.11 -25.02
CA VAL A 632 33.01 18.19 -24.95
C VAL A 632 33.67 18.20 -23.57
N ASN A 633 35.00 18.34 -23.53
CA ASN A 633 35.66 18.69 -22.28
C ASN A 633 35.40 20.16 -21.95
N GLN A 634 34.43 20.44 -21.10
CA GLN A 634 34.12 21.80 -20.65
C GLN A 634 34.94 22.24 -19.44
N THR A 635 35.81 21.37 -18.91
CA THR A 635 36.67 21.69 -17.77
C THR A 635 37.97 22.34 -18.22
N ASP A 636 38.64 23.04 -17.31
CA ASP A 636 39.95 23.64 -17.58
C ASP A 636 41.12 22.65 -17.48
N LYS A 637 40.84 21.37 -17.24
CA LYS A 637 41.85 20.31 -17.05
C LYS A 637 41.79 19.29 -18.18
N PRO A 638 42.93 18.72 -18.63
CA PRO A 638 42.94 17.60 -19.56
C PRO A 638 42.31 16.35 -18.90
N ILE A 639 41.47 15.63 -19.64
CA ILE A 639 40.83 14.40 -19.16
C ILE A 639 41.61 13.19 -19.68
N HIS A 640 42.16 12.40 -18.77
CA HIS A 640 42.91 11.17 -19.08
C HIS A 640 42.10 9.89 -18.83
N LYS A 641 41.12 9.96 -17.92
CA LYS A 641 40.33 8.81 -17.49
C LYS A 641 38.85 9.13 -17.57
N ILE A 642 38.10 8.24 -18.20
CA ILE A 642 36.65 8.38 -18.37
C ILE A 642 35.98 7.15 -17.78
N LEU A 643 34.98 7.38 -16.92
CA LEU A 643 34.11 6.32 -16.43
C LEU A 643 32.77 6.41 -17.16
N ILE A 644 32.36 5.32 -17.80
CA ILE A 644 31.08 5.24 -18.51
C ILE A 644 30.22 4.17 -17.84
N ASN A 645 28.98 4.51 -17.55
CA ASN A 645 28.01 3.63 -16.90
C ASN A 645 26.82 3.40 -17.83
N PHE A 646 26.44 2.15 -18.01
CA PHE A 646 25.21 1.69 -18.62
C PHE A 646 24.30 1.15 -17.53
N HIS A 647 22.99 1.30 -17.72
CA HIS A 647 22.01 0.78 -16.79
C HIS A 647 22.00 -0.77 -16.82
N PRO A 648 22.01 -1.46 -15.67
CA PRO A 648 22.16 -2.92 -15.59
C PRO A 648 21.01 -3.70 -16.26
N ASP A 649 19.82 -3.12 -16.32
CA ASP A 649 18.67 -3.76 -16.97
C ASP A 649 18.69 -3.69 -18.51
N LEU A 650 19.61 -2.94 -19.12
CA LEU A 650 19.73 -2.84 -20.57
C LEU A 650 20.86 -3.69 -21.12
N LYS A 651 20.58 -4.36 -22.23
CA LYS A 651 21.59 -5.11 -22.97
C LYS A 651 22.32 -4.19 -23.94
N ILE A 652 23.64 -4.09 -23.78
CA ILE A 652 24.53 -3.41 -24.73
C ILE A 652 24.67 -4.27 -25.99
N GLU A 653 24.08 -3.85 -27.10
CA GLU A 653 24.26 -4.50 -28.41
C GLU A 653 25.60 -4.06 -29.05
N SER A 654 25.91 -2.77 -28.95
CA SER A 654 27.21 -2.21 -29.33
C SER A 654 27.42 -0.86 -28.67
N ALA A 655 28.62 -0.56 -28.20
CA ALA A 655 28.97 0.78 -27.75
C ALA A 655 30.43 1.07 -28.08
N VAL A 656 30.69 2.26 -28.65
CA VAL A 656 32.01 2.68 -29.10
C VAL A 656 32.24 4.14 -28.71
N PHE A 657 33.26 4.36 -27.89
CA PHE A 657 33.74 5.69 -27.53
C PHE A 657 34.83 6.12 -28.52
N ASN A 658 34.64 7.28 -29.14
CA ASN A 658 35.51 7.80 -30.19
C ASN A 658 36.10 9.15 -29.80
N THR A 659 37.41 9.30 -29.94
CA THR A 659 38.12 10.58 -29.92
C THR A 659 38.77 10.83 -31.29
N ALA A 660 39.41 11.98 -31.46
CA ALA A 660 40.18 12.25 -32.68
C ALA A 660 41.38 11.29 -32.86
N ALA A 661 41.86 10.66 -31.79
CA ALA A 661 43.08 9.85 -31.79
C ALA A 661 42.82 8.34 -31.66
N GLU A 662 41.71 7.94 -31.03
CA GLU A 662 41.46 6.52 -30.73
C GLU A 662 39.97 6.19 -30.64
N SER A 663 39.66 4.90 -30.83
CA SER A 663 38.32 4.33 -30.68
C SER A 663 38.39 3.15 -29.71
N LYS A 664 37.50 3.12 -28.72
CA LYS A 664 37.45 2.09 -27.67
C LYS A 664 36.05 1.47 -27.64
N LYS A 665 36.00 0.14 -27.79
CA LYS A 665 34.75 -0.62 -27.68
C LYS A 665 34.41 -0.85 -26.21
N ILE A 666 33.13 -0.70 -25.88
CA ILE A 666 32.58 -0.90 -24.55
C ILE A 666 31.70 -2.15 -24.55
N ASN A 667 31.98 -3.07 -23.62
CA ASN A 667 31.29 -4.35 -23.53
C ASN A 667 30.75 -4.65 -22.12
N GLN A 668 31.01 -3.79 -21.13
CA GLN A 668 30.63 -3.97 -19.73
C GLN A 668 29.75 -2.81 -19.26
N GLU A 669 28.89 -3.06 -18.28
CA GLU A 669 27.98 -2.08 -17.68
C GLU A 669 28.72 -0.85 -17.17
N VAL A 670 29.82 -1.05 -16.44
CA VAL A 670 30.70 0.02 -15.98
C VAL A 670 32.06 -0.19 -16.62
N THR A 671 32.53 0.79 -17.39
CA THR A 671 33.80 0.70 -18.12
C THR A 671 34.68 1.90 -17.83
N GLU A 672 35.92 1.63 -17.44
CA GLU A 672 36.98 2.61 -17.29
C GLU A 672 37.78 2.72 -18.59
N ILE A 673 37.86 3.92 -19.16
CA ILE A 673 38.64 4.21 -20.37
C ILE A 673 39.83 5.09 -20.00
N TYR A 674 41.03 4.58 -20.27
CA TYR A 674 42.28 5.33 -20.22
C TYR A 674 42.60 5.85 -21.62
N LEU A 675 42.75 7.17 -21.75
CA LEU A 675 43.10 7.79 -23.01
C LEU A 675 44.61 7.89 -23.18
N HIS A 676 45.12 7.42 -24.32
CA HIS A 676 46.54 7.57 -24.67
C HIS A 676 46.88 9.04 -24.93
N LYS A 677 45.96 9.76 -25.56
CA LYS A 677 46.02 11.22 -25.71
C LYS A 677 44.89 11.83 -24.88
N PRO A 678 45.18 12.71 -23.90
CA PRO A 678 44.11 13.32 -23.11
C PRO A 678 43.16 14.11 -23.99
N LEU A 679 41.90 14.16 -23.58
CA LEU A 679 40.92 15.07 -24.14
C LEU A 679 41.17 16.46 -23.56
N TYR A 680 41.74 17.37 -24.35
CA TYR A 680 42.07 18.73 -23.91
C TYR A 680 40.81 19.59 -23.71
N PRO A 681 40.89 20.68 -22.93
CA PRO A 681 39.78 21.63 -22.81
C PRO A 681 39.23 22.04 -24.18
N ARG A 682 37.90 22.01 -24.33
CA ARG A 682 37.12 22.27 -25.55
C ARG A 682 37.28 21.24 -26.69
N GLU A 683 38.11 20.21 -26.52
CA GLU A 683 38.20 19.10 -27.48
C GLU A 683 36.93 18.24 -27.41
N ARG A 684 36.60 17.62 -28.55
CA ARG A 684 35.36 16.88 -28.75
C ARG A 684 35.61 15.37 -28.80
N ALA A 685 34.65 14.61 -28.29
CA ALA A 685 34.57 13.16 -28.42
C ALA A 685 33.13 12.75 -28.79
N SER A 686 32.90 11.48 -29.11
CA SER A 686 31.56 10.93 -29.30
C SER A 686 31.41 9.57 -28.65
N LEU A 687 30.17 9.24 -28.27
CA LEU A 687 29.78 7.89 -27.87
C LEU A 687 28.66 7.43 -28.78
N ASP A 688 28.91 6.40 -29.57
CA ASP A 688 27.92 5.74 -30.43
C ASP A 688 27.48 4.45 -29.73
N PHE A 689 26.19 4.28 -29.47
CA PHE A 689 25.67 3.13 -28.73
C PHE A 689 24.34 2.59 -29.27
N LYS A 690 24.15 1.29 -29.07
CA LYS A 690 22.93 0.54 -29.34
C LYS A 690 22.63 -0.30 -28.13
N ILE A 691 21.47 -0.07 -27.53
CA ILE A 691 21.02 -0.75 -26.32
C ILE A 691 19.59 -1.24 -26.52
N SER A 692 19.25 -2.35 -25.86
CA SER A 692 17.93 -2.96 -25.93
C SER A 692 17.40 -3.29 -24.54
N TYR A 693 16.10 -3.20 -24.38
CA TYR A 693 15.38 -3.51 -23.15
C TYR A 693 14.20 -4.42 -23.45
N HIS A 694 13.96 -5.38 -22.57
CA HIS A 694 12.78 -6.25 -22.59
C HIS A 694 12.50 -6.72 -21.17
N TRP A 695 11.22 -6.82 -20.81
CA TRP A 695 10.80 -7.35 -19.51
C TRP A 695 9.74 -8.45 -19.66
N SER A 696 9.71 -9.34 -18.67
CA SER A 696 8.77 -10.46 -18.58
C SER A 696 7.89 -10.33 -17.34
N ALA A 697 6.62 -10.74 -17.43
CA ALA A 697 5.65 -10.68 -16.33
C ALA A 697 6.14 -11.35 -15.03
N VAL A 698 6.90 -12.45 -15.14
CA VAL A 698 7.47 -13.18 -14.00
C VAL A 698 8.41 -12.34 -13.13
N ASN A 699 9.09 -11.35 -13.70
CA ASN A 699 10.00 -10.45 -12.98
C ASN A 699 9.29 -9.19 -12.47
N GLY A 700 8.12 -8.85 -13.02
CA GLY A 700 7.53 -7.53 -12.87
C GLY A 700 8.08 -6.53 -13.89
N HIS A 701 7.48 -5.34 -13.92
CA HIS A 701 7.96 -4.19 -14.70
C HIS A 701 8.41 -3.09 -13.75
N ASP A 702 9.28 -2.19 -14.23
CA ASP A 702 9.58 -0.93 -13.56
C ASP A 702 8.51 0.11 -13.96
N SER A 703 7.85 0.68 -12.95
CA SER A 703 6.81 1.69 -13.15
C SER A 703 7.29 2.93 -13.92
N PHE A 704 8.57 3.30 -13.84
CA PHE A 704 9.14 4.40 -14.63
C PHE A 704 9.69 3.98 -16.00
N ASN A 705 9.58 2.70 -16.38
CA ASN A 705 9.99 2.12 -17.67
C ASN A 705 8.91 1.19 -18.24
N SER A 706 7.66 1.59 -18.13
CA SER A 706 6.49 0.79 -18.46
C SER A 706 6.26 0.75 -19.97
N ILE A 707 6.94 -0.16 -20.66
CA ILE A 707 6.64 -0.51 -22.06
C ILE A 707 5.58 -1.62 -22.09
N ILE A 708 4.35 -1.23 -22.41
CA ILE A 708 3.15 -2.07 -22.40
C ILE A 708 2.34 -1.87 -23.68
N GLU A 709 1.50 -2.84 -24.05
CA GLU A 709 0.74 -2.84 -25.31
C GLU A 709 -0.01 -1.53 -25.59
N ASN A 710 -0.65 -0.90 -24.59
CA ASN A 710 -1.28 0.41 -24.75
C ASN A 710 -1.08 1.26 -23.48
N GLY A 711 -0.69 2.54 -23.64
CA GLY A 711 -0.45 3.44 -22.49
C GLY A 711 0.96 3.36 -21.92
N SER A 712 1.96 3.09 -22.77
CA SER A 712 3.37 3.03 -22.40
C SER A 712 3.93 4.37 -21.94
N PHE A 713 4.81 4.36 -20.94
CA PHE A 713 5.58 5.52 -20.51
C PHE A 713 6.94 5.11 -19.94
N MET A 714 7.97 5.85 -20.36
CA MET A 714 9.33 5.66 -19.87
C MET A 714 9.97 7.01 -19.57
N ARG A 715 10.56 7.16 -18.37
CA ARG A 715 11.56 8.19 -18.07
C ARG A 715 12.87 7.86 -18.78
N ILE A 716 12.82 7.84 -20.10
CA ILE A 716 13.75 7.09 -20.94
C ILE A 716 15.21 7.56 -20.76
N SER A 717 15.45 8.84 -20.47
CA SER A 717 16.80 9.36 -20.23
C SER A 717 17.52 8.73 -19.03
N ARG A 718 16.81 8.10 -18.08
CA ARG A 718 17.43 7.35 -16.97
C ARG A 718 18.12 6.05 -17.41
N TYR A 719 17.77 5.56 -18.60
CA TYR A 719 18.29 4.32 -19.18
C TYR A 719 19.37 4.57 -20.24
N PHE A 720 19.73 5.84 -20.43
CA PHE A 720 20.80 6.27 -21.33
C PHE A 720 22.17 6.23 -20.61
N PRO A 721 23.30 6.02 -21.33
CA PRO A 721 24.62 5.95 -20.69
C PRO A 721 25.01 7.27 -20.02
N THR A 722 25.62 7.18 -18.83
CA THR A 722 26.11 8.33 -18.04
C THR A 722 27.62 8.31 -17.85
N PHE A 723 28.20 9.47 -17.56
CA PHE A 723 29.64 9.64 -17.35
C PHE A 723 29.96 9.99 -15.90
N GLY A 724 31.10 9.51 -15.41
CA GLY A 724 31.57 9.75 -14.05
C GLY A 724 30.95 8.85 -13.00
N TYR A 725 31.31 9.09 -11.74
CA TYR A 725 30.81 8.32 -10.62
C TYR A 725 29.33 8.59 -10.33
N GLN A 726 28.55 7.55 -10.07
CA GLN A 726 27.11 7.63 -9.81
C GLN A 726 26.83 7.40 -8.31
N VAL A 727 26.47 8.46 -7.58
CA VAL A 727 26.20 8.39 -6.13
C VAL A 727 25.01 7.47 -5.82
N ASN A 728 24.00 7.42 -6.69
CA ASN A 728 22.82 6.55 -6.54
C ASN A 728 23.13 5.04 -6.58
N ASN A 729 24.38 4.65 -6.90
CA ASN A 729 24.82 3.26 -6.84
C ASN A 729 25.47 2.89 -5.49
N GLU A 730 25.60 3.84 -4.55
CA GLU A 730 26.10 3.61 -3.20
C GLU A 730 25.09 2.83 -2.34
N ILE A 731 25.60 2.21 -1.27
CA ILE A 731 24.74 1.62 -0.23
C ILE A 731 24.32 2.72 0.73
N GLU A 732 23.02 2.93 0.91
CA GLU A 732 22.49 3.93 1.85
C GLU A 732 22.49 3.43 3.31
N ASP A 733 22.09 2.18 3.55
CA ASP A 733 21.95 1.60 4.90
C ASP A 733 23.28 1.58 5.68
N GLU A 734 23.35 2.33 6.79
CA GLU A 734 24.55 2.48 7.61
C GLU A 734 25.08 1.14 8.16
N GLY A 735 24.18 0.22 8.55
CA GLY A 735 24.54 -1.10 9.06
C GLY A 735 25.27 -1.94 8.00
N LYS A 736 24.75 -1.92 6.77
CA LYS A 736 25.37 -2.55 5.60
C LYS A 736 26.66 -1.84 5.19
N ARG A 737 26.74 -0.51 5.25
CA ARG A 737 27.99 0.22 5.00
C ARG A 737 29.09 -0.22 5.96
N ALA A 738 28.78 -0.36 7.26
CA ALA A 738 29.71 -0.87 8.26
C ALA A 738 30.15 -2.34 7.98
N GLU A 739 29.20 -3.21 7.60
CA GLU A 739 29.46 -4.61 7.21
C GLU A 739 30.46 -4.69 6.04
N PHE A 740 30.27 -3.86 5.00
CA PHE A 740 31.13 -3.80 3.83
C PHE A 740 32.40 -2.96 4.01
N LYS A 741 32.60 -2.34 5.19
CA LYS A 741 33.71 -1.42 5.50
C LYS A 741 33.79 -0.23 4.52
N LEU A 742 32.63 0.33 4.18
CA LEU A 742 32.50 1.52 3.34
C LEU A 742 32.68 2.79 4.19
N GLY A 743 33.02 3.90 3.53
CA GLY A 743 33.16 5.20 4.20
C GLY A 743 31.81 5.77 4.64
N LYS A 744 31.78 7.05 5.04
CA LYS A 744 30.51 7.77 5.13
C LYS A 744 29.89 7.91 3.73
N GLN A 745 28.57 7.86 3.65
CA GLN A 745 27.84 8.14 2.42
C GLN A 745 28.15 9.56 1.95
N SER A 746 28.11 9.81 0.63
CA SER A 746 28.18 11.19 0.12
C SER A 746 27.01 12.01 0.68
N GLU A 747 27.33 13.04 1.47
CA GLU A 747 26.33 13.94 2.04
C GLU A 747 25.76 14.88 0.98
N LEU A 748 24.47 15.24 1.11
CA LEU A 748 23.87 16.31 0.33
C LEU A 748 24.68 17.60 0.55
N LYS A 749 24.93 18.35 -0.52
CA LYS A 749 25.66 19.62 -0.41
C LYS A 749 24.90 20.59 0.50
N LYS A 750 25.64 21.23 1.41
CA LYS A 750 25.11 22.31 2.23
C LYS A 750 24.80 23.53 1.39
N LEU A 751 23.83 24.33 1.85
CA LEU A 751 23.42 25.53 1.13
C LEU A 751 24.60 26.51 0.89
N GLU A 752 25.49 26.67 1.88
CA GLU A 752 26.63 27.60 1.85
C GLU A 752 27.82 27.10 1.02
N ALA A 753 27.72 25.93 0.38
CA ALA A 753 28.76 25.41 -0.50
C ALA A 753 28.99 26.37 -1.70
N PRO A 754 30.21 26.41 -2.28
CA PRO A 754 30.50 27.30 -3.41
C PRO A 754 29.49 27.19 -4.57
N GLU A 755 29.26 28.31 -5.25
CA GLU A 755 28.40 28.36 -6.43
C GLU A 755 28.96 27.45 -7.54
N VAL A 756 28.05 26.79 -8.26
CA VAL A 756 28.38 25.87 -9.34
C VAL A 756 28.01 26.52 -10.67
N PHE A 757 28.99 26.64 -11.56
CA PHE A 757 28.80 27.06 -12.95
C PHE A 757 29.16 25.88 -13.84
N LYS A 758 28.15 25.18 -14.35
CA LYS A 758 28.35 23.97 -15.16
C LYS A 758 27.46 23.99 -16.38
N LYS A 759 28.05 23.78 -17.56
CA LYS A 759 27.35 23.83 -18.83
C LYS A 759 26.86 22.44 -19.29
N ASP A 760 25.99 21.80 -18.50
CA ASP A 760 25.47 20.44 -18.75
C ASP A 760 24.07 20.30 -19.38
N PHE A 761 23.60 21.32 -20.11
CA PHE A 761 22.39 21.23 -20.93
C PHE A 761 22.73 20.65 -22.30
N ILE A 762 21.75 19.97 -22.89
CA ILE A 762 21.86 19.26 -24.15
C ILE A 762 20.97 19.85 -25.23
N ASN A 763 21.37 19.63 -26.48
CA ASN A 763 20.48 19.67 -27.63
C ASN A 763 20.01 18.25 -27.95
N LEU A 764 18.70 18.05 -28.00
CA LEU A 764 18.06 16.76 -28.24
C LEU A 764 17.43 16.72 -29.63
N SER A 765 17.82 15.74 -30.44
CA SER A 765 17.15 15.32 -31.67
C SER A 765 16.76 13.85 -31.53
N MET A 766 15.47 13.58 -31.43
CA MET A 766 14.94 12.25 -31.13
C MET A 766 13.94 11.82 -32.20
N ILE A 767 14.15 10.64 -32.78
CA ILE A 767 13.15 9.95 -33.60
C ILE A 767 12.55 8.84 -32.75
N VAL A 768 11.24 8.87 -32.52
CA VAL A 768 10.53 7.79 -31.84
C VAL A 768 9.70 7.04 -32.88
N SER A 769 9.83 5.72 -32.94
CA SER A 769 8.95 4.87 -33.74
C SER A 769 8.15 3.92 -32.87
N THR A 770 6.89 3.70 -33.24
CA THR A 770 5.98 2.80 -32.54
C THR A 770 5.09 2.03 -33.53
N GLU A 771 4.16 1.23 -33.01
CA GLU A 771 3.15 0.52 -33.77
C GLU A 771 2.27 1.47 -34.60
N LYS A 772 1.74 0.98 -35.72
CA LYS A 772 1.04 1.80 -36.72
C LYS A 772 -0.17 2.56 -36.16
N ASP A 773 -0.89 1.95 -35.24
CA ASP A 773 -2.12 2.49 -34.65
C ASP A 773 -1.87 3.27 -33.34
N GLN A 774 -0.60 3.46 -32.96
CA GLN A 774 -0.22 4.24 -31.79
C GLN A 774 0.42 5.57 -32.15
N THR A 775 0.25 6.55 -31.26
CA THR A 775 0.94 7.83 -31.31
C THR A 775 1.98 7.88 -30.20
N ALA A 776 3.22 8.16 -30.56
CA ALA A 776 4.29 8.32 -29.59
C ALA A 776 4.53 9.80 -29.31
N VAL A 777 4.51 10.19 -28.03
CA VAL A 777 4.78 11.56 -27.58
C VAL A 777 6.12 11.60 -26.84
N GLY A 778 7.01 12.49 -27.30
CA GLY A 778 8.35 12.68 -26.75
C GLY A 778 8.56 14.06 -26.13
N THR A 779 9.79 14.31 -25.68
CA THR A 779 10.26 15.61 -25.20
C THR A 779 10.69 16.53 -26.35
N GLY A 780 10.25 17.78 -26.32
CA GLY A 780 10.52 18.79 -27.35
C GLY A 780 9.38 18.98 -28.35
N ASP A 781 9.59 19.86 -29.33
CA ASP A 781 8.60 20.17 -30.35
C ASP A 781 8.61 19.12 -31.48
N LEU A 782 7.43 18.68 -31.90
CA LEU A 782 7.27 17.77 -33.04
C LEU A 782 7.57 18.50 -34.35
N THR A 783 8.51 17.96 -35.14
CA THR A 783 8.97 18.55 -36.39
C THR A 783 8.57 17.75 -37.62
N GLU A 784 8.51 16.41 -37.50
CA GLU A 784 8.11 15.51 -38.59
C GLU A 784 7.29 14.35 -38.02
N HIS A 785 6.29 13.91 -38.79
CA HIS A 785 5.50 12.71 -38.51
C HIS A 785 5.24 11.99 -39.83
N TYR A 786 5.56 10.69 -39.91
CA TYR A 786 5.37 9.88 -41.11
C TYR A 786 5.20 8.39 -40.79
N ILE A 787 4.59 7.65 -41.71
CA ILE A 787 4.41 6.20 -41.62
C ILE A 787 5.35 5.53 -42.62
N LYS A 788 6.11 4.53 -42.17
CA LYS A 788 7.01 3.73 -43.02
C LYS A 788 7.04 2.29 -42.53
N ASN A 789 6.99 1.32 -43.43
CA ASN A 789 7.11 -0.12 -43.13
C ASN A 789 6.18 -0.59 -41.99
N ASN A 790 4.90 -0.18 -42.03
CA ASN A 790 3.89 -0.51 -41.01
C ASN A 790 4.22 -0.01 -39.58
N ARG A 791 5.02 1.04 -39.46
CA ARG A 791 5.34 1.74 -38.20
C ARG A 791 5.19 3.23 -38.37
N THR A 792 4.87 3.92 -37.28
CA THR A 792 4.71 5.37 -37.25
C THR A 792 5.93 6.00 -36.60
N TYR A 793 6.45 7.07 -37.19
CA TYR A 793 7.67 7.76 -36.78
C TYR A 793 7.38 9.22 -36.44
N PHE A 794 7.99 9.69 -35.34
CA PHE A 794 7.84 11.05 -34.81
C PHE A 794 9.21 11.64 -34.52
N ARG A 795 9.53 12.80 -35.09
CA ARG A 795 10.79 13.51 -34.84
C ARG A 795 10.57 14.69 -33.92
N TYR A 796 11.18 14.64 -32.74
CA TYR A 796 11.17 15.69 -31.73
C TYR A 796 12.51 16.41 -31.67
N LYS A 797 12.47 17.73 -31.45
CA LYS A 797 13.66 18.54 -31.21
C LYS A 797 13.48 19.46 -30.00
N ALA A 798 14.52 19.57 -29.18
CA ALA A 798 14.61 20.54 -28.11
C ALA A 798 16.06 21.04 -28.00
N GLU A 799 16.24 22.33 -27.76
CA GLU A 799 17.55 22.95 -27.64
C GLU A 799 17.75 23.48 -26.23
N ASN A 800 18.97 23.39 -25.71
CA ASN A 800 19.34 23.90 -24.39
C ASN A 800 18.39 23.43 -23.27
N ILE A 801 18.25 22.11 -23.11
CA ILE A 801 17.43 21.50 -22.04
C ILE A 801 18.30 20.69 -21.06
N PRO A 802 17.86 20.47 -19.81
CA PRO A 802 18.51 19.51 -18.92
C PRO A 802 18.59 18.10 -19.55
N PHE A 803 19.49 17.23 -19.05
CA PHE A 803 19.54 15.81 -19.44
C PHE A 803 18.33 15.03 -18.88
N ARG A 804 17.14 15.39 -19.35
CA ARG A 804 15.87 14.90 -18.84
C ARG A 804 14.87 14.87 -19.99
N PHE A 805 14.55 13.67 -20.45
CA PHE A 805 13.57 13.44 -21.51
C PHE A 805 12.84 12.11 -21.29
N ALA A 806 11.60 12.07 -21.75
CA ALA A 806 10.69 10.95 -21.59
C ALA A 806 9.93 10.68 -22.90
N VAL A 807 9.37 9.47 -22.99
CA VAL A 807 8.60 9.02 -24.14
C VAL A 807 7.39 8.25 -23.65
N SER A 808 6.26 8.45 -24.32
CA SER A 808 5.04 7.65 -24.16
C SER A 808 4.58 7.09 -25.51
N SER A 809 3.73 6.06 -25.48
CA SER A 809 3.06 5.52 -26.67
C SER A 809 1.71 4.91 -26.30
N ALA A 810 0.65 5.36 -26.97
CA ALA A 810 -0.68 4.80 -26.79
C ALA A 810 -1.59 5.09 -28.00
N LYS A 811 -2.78 4.49 -27.96
CA LYS A 811 -3.90 4.81 -28.86
C LYS A 811 -4.64 6.05 -28.35
N TYR A 812 -4.08 7.23 -28.63
CA TYR A 812 -4.61 8.50 -28.15
C TYR A 812 -5.74 9.08 -29.01
N GLN A 813 -6.72 9.70 -28.35
CA GLN A 813 -7.48 10.81 -28.91
C GLN A 813 -6.70 12.10 -28.67
N ILE A 814 -6.78 13.03 -29.63
CA ILE A 814 -6.00 14.27 -29.59
C ILE A 814 -6.94 15.46 -29.74
N LYS A 815 -6.90 16.38 -28.77
CA LYS A 815 -7.55 17.69 -28.88
C LYS A 815 -6.49 18.79 -28.93
N THR A 816 -6.53 19.62 -29.97
CA THR A 816 -5.55 20.68 -30.20
C THR A 816 -6.21 22.05 -30.21
N THR A 817 -5.55 23.05 -29.63
CA THR A 817 -5.94 24.46 -29.71
C THR A 817 -4.70 25.34 -29.79
N VAL A 818 -4.70 26.37 -30.65
CA VAL A 818 -3.60 27.34 -30.73
C VAL A 818 -3.97 28.56 -29.88
N TYR A 819 -3.08 28.93 -28.95
CA TYR A 819 -3.25 30.08 -28.07
C TYR A 819 -1.99 30.96 -28.11
N LYS A 820 -2.14 32.22 -28.55
CA LYS A 820 -1.03 33.21 -28.67
C LYS A 820 0.21 32.66 -29.40
N GLY A 821 0.00 31.82 -30.42
CA GLY A 821 1.07 31.21 -31.21
C GLY A 821 1.70 29.94 -30.61
N ILE A 822 1.20 29.46 -29.47
CA ILE A 822 1.60 28.20 -28.83
C ILE A 822 0.50 27.17 -29.09
N ALA A 823 0.85 25.98 -29.59
CA ALA A 823 -0.11 24.89 -29.76
C ALA A 823 -0.24 24.07 -28.46
N ILE A 824 -1.45 23.98 -27.93
CA ILE A 824 -1.80 23.17 -26.76
C ILE A 824 -2.44 21.89 -27.27
N ASN A 825 -1.82 20.75 -26.98
CA ASN A 825 -2.30 19.42 -27.37
C ASN A 825 -2.61 18.59 -26.13
N ILE A 826 -3.78 17.96 -26.10
CA ILE A 826 -4.17 17.02 -25.06
C ILE A 826 -4.29 15.63 -25.68
N PHE A 827 -3.45 14.69 -25.23
CA PHE A 827 -3.44 13.28 -25.64
C PHE A 827 -4.07 12.45 -24.53
N TYR A 828 -5.22 11.84 -24.81
CA TYR A 828 -6.05 11.18 -23.79
C TYR A 828 -6.66 9.87 -24.30
N ASN A 829 -7.04 8.99 -23.39
CA ASN A 829 -7.79 7.77 -23.66
C ASN A 829 -9.21 8.15 -24.11
N HIS A 830 -9.74 7.48 -25.14
CA HIS A 830 -11.11 7.70 -25.61
C HIS A 830 -12.20 7.56 -24.52
N LYS A 831 -11.93 6.79 -23.45
CA LYS A 831 -12.82 6.65 -22.30
C LYS A 831 -12.82 7.85 -21.36
N HIS A 832 -11.82 8.74 -21.43
CA HIS A 832 -11.59 9.81 -20.46
C HIS A 832 -11.71 11.24 -21.05
N PRO A 833 -12.83 11.62 -21.69
CA PRO A 833 -12.99 12.95 -22.28
C PRO A 833 -13.34 14.07 -21.28
N GLU A 834 -13.67 13.72 -20.04
CA GLU A 834 -14.38 14.57 -19.06
C GLU A 834 -13.64 15.88 -18.78
N ASN A 835 -12.32 15.78 -18.61
CA ASN A 835 -11.48 16.85 -18.07
C ASN A 835 -10.66 17.60 -19.13
N VAL A 836 -10.74 17.16 -20.39
CA VAL A 836 -9.92 17.67 -21.50
C VAL A 836 -10.14 19.16 -21.76
N SER A 837 -11.39 19.63 -21.73
CA SER A 837 -11.69 21.05 -21.98
C SER A 837 -11.16 21.95 -20.87
N HIS A 838 -11.25 21.51 -19.62
CA HIS A 838 -10.77 22.28 -18.47
C HIS A 838 -9.24 22.35 -18.44
N LEU A 839 -8.54 21.26 -18.83
CA LEU A 839 -7.08 21.27 -19.03
C LEU A 839 -6.64 22.34 -20.05
N ILE A 840 -7.37 22.50 -21.15
CA ILE A 840 -7.06 23.53 -22.17
C ILE A 840 -7.20 24.93 -21.58
N GLU A 841 -8.29 25.20 -20.85
CA GLU A 841 -8.50 26.52 -20.24
C GLU A 841 -7.47 26.82 -19.15
N ASN A 842 -7.14 25.84 -18.30
CA ASN A 842 -6.08 25.98 -17.31
C ASN A 842 -4.71 26.27 -17.96
N ALA A 843 -4.38 25.57 -19.05
CA ALA A 843 -3.14 25.80 -19.78
C ALA A 843 -3.06 27.24 -20.33
N LYS A 844 -4.15 27.77 -20.89
CA LYS A 844 -4.22 29.16 -21.36
C LYS A 844 -3.99 30.15 -20.22
N LEU A 845 -4.66 29.93 -19.08
CA LEU A 845 -4.56 30.81 -17.91
C LEU A 845 -3.15 30.79 -17.30
N THR A 846 -2.52 29.61 -17.23
CA THR A 846 -1.14 29.43 -16.78
C THR A 846 -0.16 30.12 -17.71
N LEU A 847 -0.30 29.94 -19.03
CA LEU A 847 0.52 30.63 -20.02
C LEU A 847 0.41 32.14 -19.90
N ASP A 848 -0.80 32.68 -19.70
CA ASP A 848 -1.02 34.11 -19.50
C ASP A 848 -0.33 34.63 -18.24
N TYR A 849 -0.55 33.98 -17.11
CA TYR A 849 0.01 34.40 -15.83
C TYR A 849 1.54 34.31 -15.82
N CYS A 850 2.12 33.18 -16.22
CA CYS A 850 3.56 32.98 -16.20
C CYS A 850 4.28 33.83 -17.26
N THR A 851 3.70 34.00 -18.45
CA THR A 851 4.31 34.85 -19.49
C THR A 851 4.30 36.33 -19.10
N GLN A 852 3.23 36.79 -18.48
CA GLN A 852 3.12 38.17 -18.01
C GLN A 852 4.09 38.47 -16.85
N ASN A 853 4.24 37.53 -15.91
CA ASN A 853 4.96 37.78 -14.66
C ASN A 853 6.40 37.29 -14.64
N PHE A 854 6.73 36.18 -15.29
CA PHE A 854 8.02 35.49 -15.10
C PHE A 854 8.91 35.56 -16.34
N GLY A 855 8.32 35.52 -17.54
CA GLY A 855 9.04 35.63 -18.80
C GLY A 855 8.47 34.72 -19.88
N LYS A 856 8.99 34.84 -21.11
CA LYS A 856 8.45 34.15 -22.28
C LYS A 856 8.52 32.62 -22.14
N TYR A 857 7.48 31.94 -22.60
CA TYR A 857 7.48 30.48 -22.74
C TYR A 857 8.53 30.01 -23.78
N PRO A 858 9.43 29.06 -23.44
CA PRO A 858 10.58 28.72 -24.28
C PRO A 858 10.26 27.79 -25.47
N PHE A 859 9.09 27.17 -25.54
CA PHE A 859 8.75 26.16 -26.56
C PHE A 859 7.58 26.60 -27.47
N LYS A 860 7.33 25.87 -28.56
CA LYS A 860 6.20 26.14 -29.48
C LYS A 860 4.94 25.37 -29.13
N THR A 861 5.07 24.30 -28.35
CA THR A 861 3.98 23.40 -28.01
C THR A 861 3.92 23.11 -26.52
N VAL A 862 2.71 22.89 -26.01
CA VAL A 862 2.42 22.34 -24.68
C VAL A 862 1.61 21.07 -24.89
N ASN A 863 2.17 19.91 -24.54
CA ASN A 863 1.50 18.62 -24.64
C ASN A 863 1.15 18.12 -23.24
N PHE A 864 -0.13 17.90 -22.95
CA PHE A 864 -0.55 17.11 -21.80
C PHE A 864 -0.84 15.69 -22.29
N VAL A 865 -0.22 14.70 -21.67
CA VAL A 865 -0.22 13.32 -22.14
C VAL A 865 -0.63 12.39 -21.02
N GLU A 866 -1.75 11.70 -21.23
CA GLU A 866 -2.21 10.67 -20.33
C GLU A 866 -1.37 9.39 -20.45
N VAL A 867 -1.03 8.78 -19.32
CA VAL A 867 -0.31 7.50 -19.25
C VAL A 867 -1.05 6.49 -18.35
N SER A 868 -0.83 5.21 -18.60
CA SER A 868 -1.51 4.12 -17.87
C SER A 868 -1.17 4.05 -16.38
N SER A 869 -2.04 3.43 -15.59
CA SER A 869 -1.82 3.13 -14.16
C SER A 869 -0.71 2.09 -13.87
N PHE A 870 -0.09 1.51 -14.91
CA PHE A 870 1.14 0.73 -14.77
C PHE A 870 2.30 1.64 -14.38
N THR A 871 2.25 2.89 -14.81
CA THR A 871 3.14 3.94 -14.33
C THR A 871 2.67 4.46 -12.97
N LYS A 872 3.52 4.29 -11.97
CA LYS A 872 3.30 4.71 -10.58
C LYS A 872 4.50 5.50 -10.06
N GLY A 873 4.28 6.26 -9.00
CA GLY A 873 5.31 7.04 -8.29
C GLY A 873 5.30 8.54 -8.60
N PHE A 874 4.34 9.03 -9.38
CA PHE A 874 4.05 10.45 -9.56
C PHE A 874 2.58 10.61 -10.01
N ALA A 875 1.99 11.78 -9.77
CA ALA A 875 0.68 12.13 -10.34
C ALA A 875 0.85 12.78 -11.72
N ALA A 876 1.81 13.70 -11.83
CA ALA A 876 2.23 14.30 -13.08
C ALA A 876 3.76 14.55 -13.09
N THR A 877 4.32 14.77 -14.28
CA THR A 877 5.72 15.16 -14.42
C THR A 877 5.94 15.96 -15.71
N ALA A 878 6.51 17.14 -15.55
CA ALA A 878 6.85 18.02 -16.66
C ALA A 878 8.23 17.72 -17.28
N TYR A 879 8.27 17.81 -18.61
CA TYR A 879 9.45 17.78 -19.47
C TYR A 879 9.33 18.92 -20.50
N PRO A 880 10.43 19.34 -21.15
CA PRO A 880 10.37 20.29 -22.26
C PRO A 880 9.27 19.95 -23.28
N SER A 881 8.36 20.89 -23.52
CA SER A 881 7.13 20.78 -24.33
C SER A 881 6.08 19.73 -23.93
N SER A 882 6.34 18.82 -22.97
CA SER A 882 5.48 17.66 -22.72
C SER A 882 5.34 17.34 -21.23
N ILE A 883 4.11 17.20 -20.75
CA ILE A 883 3.73 16.91 -19.36
C ILE A 883 2.98 15.57 -19.37
N PHE A 884 3.51 14.58 -18.66
CA PHE A 884 2.92 13.24 -18.58
C PHE A 884 2.17 13.09 -17.25
N MET A 885 0.97 12.54 -17.29
CA MET A 885 0.06 12.47 -16.14
C MET A 885 -0.62 11.11 -16.08
N THR A 886 -0.73 10.51 -14.89
CA THR A 886 -1.37 9.20 -14.76
C THR A 886 -2.89 9.31 -14.95
N GLU A 887 -3.49 8.29 -15.56
CA GLU A 887 -4.93 8.27 -15.90
C GLU A 887 -5.83 8.53 -14.69
N ASP A 888 -5.45 8.03 -13.52
CA ASP A 888 -6.26 8.01 -12.30
C ASP A 888 -6.16 9.26 -11.42
N MET A 889 -5.39 10.28 -11.83
CA MET A 889 -5.15 11.49 -11.04
C MET A 889 -5.76 12.76 -11.64
N LEU A 890 -5.89 12.82 -12.96
CA LEU A 890 -6.33 14.04 -13.67
C LEU A 890 -7.35 13.75 -14.75
N PHE A 891 -7.04 12.87 -15.70
CA PHE A 891 -7.89 12.63 -16.85
C PHE A 891 -9.20 11.96 -16.44
N HIS A 892 -9.12 10.92 -15.61
CA HIS A 892 -10.27 10.17 -15.11
C HIS A 892 -10.54 10.44 -13.62
N ALA A 893 -10.61 11.73 -13.27
CA ALA A 893 -10.96 12.20 -11.93
C ALA A 893 -12.31 12.93 -11.93
N ASN A 894 -13.13 12.72 -10.90
CA ASN A 894 -14.38 13.43 -10.72
C ASN A 894 -14.15 14.76 -9.98
N ILE A 895 -13.98 15.83 -10.75
CA ILE A 895 -13.78 17.19 -10.24
C ILE A 895 -15.07 17.94 -9.93
N HIS A 896 -16.24 17.32 -10.15
CA HIS A 896 -17.55 17.97 -10.01
C HIS A 896 -18.30 17.56 -8.72
N SER A 897 -17.80 16.57 -7.98
CA SER A 897 -18.44 16.07 -6.75
C SER A 897 -18.36 17.06 -5.59
N ASP A 898 -17.30 17.88 -5.54
CA ASP A 898 -17.12 18.90 -4.51
C ASP A 898 -16.63 20.21 -5.15
N GLN A 899 -17.43 21.29 -5.04
CA GLN A 899 -17.21 22.55 -5.77
C GLN A 899 -15.91 23.29 -5.39
N ASN A 900 -15.20 22.80 -4.36
CA ASN A 900 -13.97 23.41 -3.86
C ASN A 900 -12.69 22.74 -4.39
N GLN A 901 -12.77 21.67 -5.19
CA GLN A 901 -11.61 20.87 -5.59
C GLN A 901 -11.31 20.94 -7.10
N ASP A 902 -10.83 22.09 -7.57
CA ASP A 902 -10.33 22.24 -8.94
C ASP A 902 -8.90 21.70 -9.08
N VAL A 903 -8.74 20.37 -8.98
CA VAL A 903 -7.44 19.70 -8.98
C VAL A 903 -6.72 19.84 -10.33
N ILE A 904 -7.45 20.04 -11.41
CA ILE A 904 -6.83 20.33 -12.71
C ILE A 904 -6.09 21.64 -12.65
N ASN A 905 -6.66 22.67 -12.02
CA ASN A 905 -5.93 23.90 -11.81
C ASN A 905 -4.72 23.71 -10.89
N GLU A 906 -4.89 22.91 -9.84
CA GLU A 906 -3.81 22.60 -8.89
C GLU A 906 -2.64 21.91 -9.58
N LEU A 907 -2.89 20.78 -10.25
CA LEU A 907 -1.83 19.92 -10.74
C LEU A 907 -1.38 20.28 -12.16
N ALA A 908 -2.27 20.67 -13.09
CA ALA A 908 -1.83 21.01 -14.45
C ALA A 908 -1.10 22.35 -14.51
N GLY A 909 -1.56 23.35 -13.73
CA GLY A 909 -0.91 24.65 -13.59
C GLY A 909 0.44 24.56 -12.91
N HIS A 910 0.52 23.82 -11.79
CA HIS A 910 1.78 23.50 -11.09
C HIS A 910 2.80 22.89 -12.05
N GLU A 911 2.43 21.83 -12.76
CA GLU A 911 3.35 21.11 -13.64
C GLU A 911 3.82 21.94 -14.82
N LEU A 912 2.93 22.71 -15.45
CA LEU A 912 3.32 23.61 -16.54
C LEU A 912 4.25 24.72 -16.03
N SER A 913 4.08 25.19 -14.79
CA SER A 913 4.94 26.20 -14.19
C SER A 913 6.38 25.74 -13.97
N HIS A 914 6.64 24.43 -13.83
CA HIS A 914 8.00 23.88 -13.75
C HIS A 914 8.87 24.21 -14.98
N LEU A 915 8.27 24.59 -16.12
CA LEU A 915 9.06 25.06 -17.26
C LEU A 915 9.74 26.42 -17.01
N TRP A 916 9.27 27.20 -16.05
CA TRP A 916 10.01 28.31 -15.46
C TRP A 916 10.84 27.85 -14.25
N TRP A 917 10.30 26.94 -13.43
CA TRP A 917 10.90 26.45 -12.19
C TRP A 917 11.54 25.06 -12.33
N GLY A 918 12.80 25.01 -12.77
CA GLY A 918 13.68 23.83 -12.70
C GLY A 918 13.84 23.00 -13.98
N ASN A 919 12.90 23.04 -14.93
CA ASN A 919 12.97 22.19 -16.13
C ASN A 919 13.51 22.91 -17.39
N SER A 920 13.68 24.23 -17.38
CA SER A 920 14.22 24.96 -18.53
C SER A 920 14.94 26.26 -18.18
N GLN A 921 14.29 27.22 -17.50
CA GLN A 921 14.88 28.56 -17.32
C GLN A 921 15.92 28.63 -16.20
N ILE A 922 15.67 27.93 -15.09
CA ILE A 922 16.62 27.75 -13.98
C ILE A 922 16.97 26.27 -13.83
N ASP A 923 18.17 26.00 -13.33
CA ASP A 923 18.68 24.64 -13.05
C ASP A 923 19.41 24.62 -11.69
N PRO A 924 18.68 24.53 -10.57
CA PRO A 924 19.29 24.41 -9.24
C PRO A 924 20.17 23.16 -9.17
N ASP A 925 21.32 23.25 -8.48
CA ASP A 925 22.13 22.06 -8.21
C ASP A 925 21.59 21.30 -6.99
N ASP A 926 21.91 20.01 -6.92
CA ASP A 926 21.45 19.13 -5.85
C ASP A 926 22.12 19.49 -4.50
N ARG A 927 21.41 20.28 -3.69
CA ARG A 927 21.83 20.81 -2.38
C ARG A 927 20.63 21.16 -1.49
N GLU A 928 20.88 21.42 -0.21
CA GLU A 928 19.89 21.99 0.71
C GLU A 928 19.16 23.20 0.09
N GLY A 929 17.83 23.22 0.14
CA GLY A 929 17.00 24.30 -0.38
C GLY A 929 16.71 24.23 -1.88
N ALA A 930 17.38 23.38 -2.67
CA ALA A 930 17.14 23.30 -4.11
C ALA A 930 15.67 23.02 -4.47
N VAL A 931 15.01 22.17 -3.68
CA VAL A 931 13.60 21.77 -3.85
C VAL A 931 12.63 22.94 -3.59
N MET A 932 13.02 23.94 -2.79
CA MET A 932 12.23 25.16 -2.65
C MET A 932 12.15 25.92 -3.98
N LEU A 933 13.24 25.97 -4.75
CA LEU A 933 13.28 26.67 -6.03
C LEU A 933 12.44 25.99 -7.12
N THR A 934 12.12 24.70 -6.96
CA THR A 934 11.29 23.96 -7.91
C THR A 934 9.86 23.83 -7.42
N GLU A 935 9.63 23.26 -6.24
CA GLU A 935 8.29 22.91 -5.75
C GLU A 935 7.58 24.09 -5.07
N THR A 936 8.27 24.86 -4.22
CA THR A 936 7.62 26.00 -3.53
C THR A 936 7.19 27.08 -4.52
N LEU A 937 8.00 27.34 -5.56
CA LEU A 937 7.65 28.33 -6.59
C LEU A 937 6.51 27.85 -7.50
N ALA A 938 6.47 26.56 -7.80
CA ALA A 938 5.35 25.96 -8.52
C ALA A 938 4.05 26.02 -7.70
N MET A 939 4.11 25.70 -6.40
CA MET A 939 2.99 25.85 -5.46
C MET A 939 2.53 27.30 -5.30
N TYR A 940 3.45 28.28 -5.28
CA TYR A 940 3.06 29.69 -5.27
C TYR A 940 2.30 30.05 -6.56
N THR A 941 2.81 29.59 -7.70
CA THR A 941 2.16 29.80 -9.00
C THR A 941 0.75 29.21 -8.98
N GLU A 942 0.61 27.96 -8.52
CA GLU A 942 -0.67 27.28 -8.31
C GLU A 942 -1.66 28.14 -7.51
N MET A 943 -1.25 28.66 -6.34
CA MET A 943 -2.11 29.50 -5.51
C MET A 943 -2.57 30.78 -6.22
N MET A 944 -1.71 31.39 -7.05
CA MET A 944 -2.06 32.61 -7.79
C MET A 944 -3.01 32.30 -8.97
N LEU A 945 -2.83 31.17 -9.65
CA LEU A 945 -3.77 30.70 -10.68
C LEU A 945 -5.14 30.41 -10.04
N TYR A 946 -5.15 29.75 -8.88
CA TYR A 946 -6.35 29.47 -8.09
C TYR A 946 -7.06 30.75 -7.65
N LYS A 947 -6.33 31.74 -7.14
CA LYS A 947 -6.87 33.08 -6.83
C LYS A 947 -7.51 33.75 -8.05
N LYS A 948 -6.92 33.62 -9.24
CA LYS A 948 -7.42 34.23 -10.47
C LYS A 948 -8.71 33.56 -10.97
N MET A 949 -8.84 32.24 -10.77
CA MET A 949 -10.02 31.48 -11.17
C MET A 949 -11.18 31.58 -10.18
N HIS A 950 -10.88 31.43 -8.88
CA HIS A 950 -11.88 31.23 -7.83
C HIS A 950 -11.96 32.38 -6.81
N GLY A 951 -11.07 33.37 -6.90
CA GLY A 951 -11.00 34.50 -5.98
C GLY A 951 -10.12 34.26 -4.75
N LYS A 952 -9.86 35.34 -4.01
CA LYS A 952 -8.95 35.32 -2.84
C LYS A 952 -9.47 34.46 -1.70
N GLU A 953 -10.77 34.50 -1.41
CA GLU A 953 -11.38 33.76 -0.30
C GLU A 953 -11.17 32.25 -0.47
N LYS A 954 -11.46 31.72 -1.65
CA LYS A 954 -11.24 30.32 -2.02
C LYS A 954 -9.76 29.92 -1.96
N MET A 955 -8.85 30.78 -2.43
CA MET A 955 -7.41 30.55 -2.26
C MET A 955 -7.02 30.44 -0.78
N MET A 956 -7.57 31.27 0.11
CA MET A 956 -7.27 31.20 1.55
C MET A 956 -7.82 29.94 2.22
N GLU A 957 -8.99 29.45 1.80
CA GLU A 957 -9.48 28.12 2.20
C GLU A 957 -8.45 27.03 1.83
N ARG A 958 -7.87 27.08 0.63
CA ARG A 958 -6.84 26.15 0.19
C ARG A 958 -5.53 26.29 0.97
N VAL A 959 -5.10 27.50 1.29
CA VAL A 959 -3.93 27.74 2.17
C VAL A 959 -4.15 27.12 3.54
N ASN A 960 -5.37 27.15 4.09
CA ASN A 960 -5.70 26.48 5.34
C ASN A 960 -5.59 24.95 5.25
N VAL A 961 -5.92 24.35 4.09
CA VAL A 961 -5.69 22.91 3.85
C VAL A 961 -4.19 22.58 3.88
N HIS A 962 -3.35 23.39 3.24
CA HIS A 962 -1.89 23.22 3.32
C HIS A 962 -1.36 23.42 4.74
N GLN A 963 -1.93 24.37 5.50
CA GLN A 963 -1.58 24.55 6.91
C GLN A 963 -1.91 23.30 7.73
N GLN A 964 -3.06 22.67 7.50
CA GLN A 964 -3.41 21.40 8.14
C GLN A 964 -2.45 20.27 7.76
N ILE A 965 -2.09 20.13 6.48
CA ILE A 965 -1.11 19.13 6.02
C ILE A 965 0.23 19.33 6.73
N TYR A 966 0.75 20.57 6.71
CA TYR A 966 1.99 20.92 7.39
C TYR A 966 1.93 20.64 8.89
N ASP A 967 0.85 21.04 9.57
CA ASP A 967 0.71 20.85 11.01
C ASP A 967 0.63 19.37 11.43
N ASN A 968 0.11 18.51 10.55
CA ASN A 968 0.03 17.08 10.79
C ASN A 968 1.37 16.36 10.57
N GLU A 969 2.14 16.80 9.57
CA GLU A 969 3.40 16.15 9.21
C GLU A 969 4.62 16.70 9.95
N LYS A 970 4.63 17.96 10.40
CA LYS A 970 5.79 18.60 11.06
C LYS A 970 6.26 17.90 12.34
N GLY A 971 5.40 17.09 12.97
CA GLY A 971 5.73 16.29 14.15
C GLY A 971 6.24 14.89 13.81
N LEU A 972 6.28 14.52 12.53
CA LEU A 972 6.67 13.21 12.02
C LEU A 972 8.00 13.24 11.26
N SER A 973 8.60 14.40 11.03
CA SER A 973 9.95 14.55 10.48
C SER A 973 10.71 15.69 11.17
N GLU A 974 11.96 15.93 10.75
CA GLU A 974 12.74 17.07 11.22
C GLU A 974 12.15 18.39 10.70
N ASN A 975 11.77 19.29 11.61
CA ASN A 975 11.24 20.60 11.23
C ASN A 975 12.38 21.54 10.80
N GLN A 976 12.68 21.53 9.51
CA GLN A 976 13.71 22.35 8.88
C GLN A 976 13.17 23.72 8.43
N PRO A 977 14.03 24.75 8.36
CA PRO A 977 13.63 26.04 7.81
C PRO A 977 13.47 25.91 6.29
N LEU A 978 12.49 26.64 5.71
CA LEU A 978 12.07 26.45 4.32
C LEU A 978 13.22 26.66 3.31
N TYR A 979 14.11 27.63 3.57
CA TYR A 979 15.24 27.92 2.68
C TYR A 979 16.31 26.81 2.60
N LYS A 980 16.28 25.82 3.50
CA LYS A 980 17.19 24.67 3.54
C LYS A 980 16.49 23.32 3.32
N VAL A 981 15.19 23.34 2.99
CA VAL A 981 14.39 22.14 2.85
C VAL A 981 15.01 21.14 1.86
N THR A 982 14.99 19.87 2.24
CA THR A 982 15.43 18.74 1.41
C THR A 982 14.25 18.05 0.72
N GLY A 983 14.51 17.19 -0.28
CA GLY A 983 13.46 16.52 -1.05
C GLY A 983 12.57 15.55 -0.26
N GLU A 984 13.03 15.09 0.89
CA GLU A 984 12.31 14.15 1.76
C GLU A 984 11.15 14.85 2.50
N ASN A 985 11.27 16.15 2.78
CA ASN A 985 10.31 16.92 3.58
C ASN A 985 9.25 17.64 2.71
N THR A 986 8.41 16.86 2.02
CA THR A 986 7.42 17.42 1.06
C THR A 986 6.37 18.34 1.70
N HIS A 987 5.92 18.11 2.94
CA HIS A 987 5.05 19.08 3.64
C HIS A 987 5.72 20.43 3.90
N ILE A 988 7.05 20.49 3.92
CA ILE A 988 7.79 21.75 4.03
C ILE A 988 7.90 22.38 2.64
N SER A 989 8.41 21.66 1.64
CA SER A 989 8.64 22.24 0.30
C SER A 989 7.35 22.59 -0.45
N TYR A 990 6.28 21.82 -0.28
CA TYR A 990 4.98 22.10 -0.88
C TYR A 990 4.10 22.98 0.04
N SER A 991 3.69 22.44 1.19
CA SER A 991 2.66 23.07 2.03
C SER A 991 3.16 24.31 2.77
N LYS A 992 4.25 24.21 3.56
CA LYS A 992 4.88 25.39 4.20
C LYS A 992 5.32 26.40 3.14
N GLY A 993 5.85 25.92 2.01
CA GLY A 993 6.19 26.72 0.85
C GLY A 993 5.04 27.59 0.35
N ALA A 994 3.88 26.99 0.04
CA ALA A 994 2.68 27.70 -0.40
C ALA A 994 2.24 28.76 0.62
N ILE A 995 2.17 28.39 1.90
CA ILE A 995 1.75 29.27 3.00
C ILE A 995 2.68 30.48 3.12
N VAL A 996 4.00 30.25 3.12
CA VAL A 996 5.00 31.31 3.26
C VAL A 996 4.96 32.26 2.06
N MET A 997 4.85 31.74 0.85
CA MET A 997 4.80 32.56 -0.35
C MET A 997 3.51 33.38 -0.46
N VAL A 998 2.36 32.84 -0.05
CA VAL A 998 1.11 33.62 0.04
C VAL A 998 1.21 34.70 1.11
N LYS A 999 1.75 34.38 2.30
CA LYS A 999 2.01 35.39 3.36
C LYS A 999 2.94 36.50 2.89
N LEU A 1000 3.98 36.15 2.11
CA LEU A 1000 4.87 37.13 1.50
C LEU A 1000 4.10 38.04 0.53
N SER A 1001 3.25 37.47 -0.33
CA SER A 1001 2.40 38.22 -1.26
C SER A 1001 1.43 39.16 -0.52
N GLU A 1002 0.87 38.76 0.62
CA GLU A 1002 0.07 39.66 1.46
C GLU A 1002 0.88 40.78 2.14
N LEU A 1003 2.14 40.51 2.49
CA LEU A 1003 3.02 41.45 3.18
C LEU A 1003 3.54 42.57 2.26
N ILE A 1004 4.01 42.21 1.06
CA ILE A 1004 4.68 43.17 0.15
C ILE A 1004 3.93 43.43 -1.16
N GLY A 1005 2.87 42.66 -1.45
CA GLY A 1005 2.08 42.72 -2.67
C GLY A 1005 2.52 41.71 -3.73
N GLU A 1006 1.56 41.10 -4.41
CA GLU A 1006 1.77 40.11 -5.48
C GLU A 1006 2.69 40.62 -6.59
N ASP A 1007 2.48 41.86 -7.06
CA ASP A 1007 3.29 42.46 -8.12
C ASP A 1007 4.77 42.56 -7.73
N LYS A 1008 5.08 42.86 -6.46
CA LYS A 1008 6.47 42.93 -5.98
C LYS A 1008 7.09 41.54 -5.87
N VAL A 1009 6.34 40.55 -5.39
CA VAL A 1009 6.79 39.15 -5.36
C VAL A 1009 7.08 38.68 -6.78
N ASN A 1010 6.17 38.91 -7.72
CA ASN A 1010 6.33 38.52 -9.12
C ASN A 1010 7.51 39.28 -9.77
N THR A 1011 7.72 40.55 -9.45
CA THR A 1011 8.90 41.31 -9.89
C THR A 1011 10.20 40.68 -9.37
N ALA A 1012 10.25 40.29 -8.10
CA ALA A 1012 11.42 39.60 -7.54
C ALA A 1012 11.67 38.24 -8.21
N LEU A 1013 10.62 37.47 -8.49
CA LEU A 1013 10.70 36.20 -9.20
C LEU A 1013 11.18 36.37 -10.65
N HIS A 1014 10.71 37.40 -11.35
CA HIS A 1014 11.19 37.76 -12.68
C HIS A 1014 12.69 38.11 -12.65
N ASN A 1015 13.11 38.97 -11.73
CA ASN A 1015 14.51 39.36 -11.57
C ASN A 1015 15.37 38.16 -11.19
N PHE A 1016 14.86 37.25 -10.36
CA PHE A 1016 15.54 36.02 -10.00
C PHE A 1016 15.83 35.16 -11.24
N ILE A 1017 14.84 34.94 -12.12
CA ILE A 1017 15.06 34.23 -13.39
C ILE A 1017 16.10 34.96 -14.23
N LEU A 1018 15.98 36.28 -14.44
CA LEU A 1018 16.88 37.06 -15.28
C LEU A 1018 18.34 37.02 -14.79
N HIS A 1019 18.57 37.12 -13.48
CA HIS A 1019 19.91 37.15 -12.89
C HIS A 1019 20.52 35.76 -12.70
N ASN A 1020 19.73 34.69 -12.80
CA ASN A 1020 20.17 33.32 -12.53
C ASN A 1020 19.85 32.35 -13.68
N GLN A 1021 19.85 32.85 -14.91
CA GLN A 1021 19.73 31.99 -16.08
C GLN A 1021 20.91 31.00 -16.12
N TYR A 1022 20.60 29.78 -16.57
CA TYR A 1022 21.61 28.79 -16.90
C TYR A 1022 22.74 29.39 -17.76
N PRO A 1023 24.03 29.15 -17.47
CA PRO A 1023 24.59 28.00 -16.73
C PRO A 1023 24.89 28.23 -15.25
N LYS A 1024 24.48 29.37 -14.67
CA LYS A 1024 24.53 29.53 -13.21
C LYS A 1024 23.50 28.56 -12.60
N LYS A 1025 23.90 27.81 -11.56
CA LYS A 1025 22.98 26.97 -10.78
C LYS A 1025 22.57 27.74 -9.51
N PRO A 1026 21.36 28.35 -9.46
CA PRO A 1026 20.98 29.22 -8.35
C PRO A 1026 20.70 28.48 -7.05
N THR A 1027 20.78 29.23 -5.96
CA THR A 1027 20.43 28.78 -4.61
C THR A 1027 19.25 29.58 -4.04
N THR A 1028 18.65 29.09 -2.95
CA THR A 1028 17.59 29.84 -2.24
C THR A 1028 18.09 31.19 -1.72
N LEU A 1029 19.38 31.35 -1.46
CA LEU A 1029 19.98 32.63 -1.07
C LEU A 1029 19.91 33.67 -2.20
N ASP A 1030 20.04 33.26 -3.46
CA ASP A 1030 19.87 34.16 -4.61
C ASP A 1030 18.44 34.68 -4.69
N LEU A 1031 17.45 33.81 -4.44
CA LEU A 1031 16.04 34.18 -4.42
C LEU A 1031 15.70 35.12 -3.26
N LEU A 1032 16.16 34.80 -2.04
CA LEU A 1032 15.92 35.64 -0.85
C LEU A 1032 16.49 37.06 -1.03
N LYS A 1033 17.64 37.20 -1.70
CA LYS A 1033 18.20 38.52 -2.04
C LYS A 1033 17.25 39.33 -2.92
N GLU A 1034 16.58 38.71 -3.90
CA GLU A 1034 15.62 39.41 -4.76
C GLU A 1034 14.36 39.83 -3.98
N PHE A 1035 13.87 39.01 -3.05
CA PHE A 1035 12.77 39.41 -2.16
C PHE A 1035 13.13 40.59 -1.25
N CYS A 1036 14.36 40.61 -0.73
CA CYS A 1036 14.84 41.75 0.07
C CYS A 1036 14.99 43.02 -0.78
N LYS A 1037 15.47 42.94 -2.02
CA LYS A 1037 15.63 44.10 -2.92
C LYS A 1037 14.31 44.83 -3.22
N VAL A 1038 13.21 44.09 -3.40
CA VAL A 1038 11.89 44.69 -3.65
C VAL A 1038 11.21 45.20 -2.36
N SER A 1039 11.75 44.84 -1.20
CA SER A 1039 11.27 45.23 0.13
C SER A 1039 12.08 46.44 0.63
N HIS A 1040 11.52 47.65 0.54
CA HIS A 1040 12.26 48.91 0.74
C HIS A 1040 12.41 49.34 2.22
N ASP A 1041 11.83 48.60 3.16
CA ASP A 1041 11.83 48.88 4.60
C ASP A 1041 12.59 47.78 5.35
N GLU A 1042 13.53 48.15 6.22
CA GLU A 1042 14.32 47.23 7.05
C GLU A 1042 13.42 46.35 7.95
N GLU A 1043 12.30 46.87 8.44
CA GLU A 1043 11.34 46.05 9.21
C GLU A 1043 10.70 44.96 8.35
N ILE A 1044 10.32 45.31 7.11
CA ILE A 1044 9.72 44.37 6.17
C ILE A 1044 10.76 43.32 5.77
N GLN A 1045 12.01 43.72 5.50
CA GLN A 1045 13.09 42.77 5.19
C GLN A 1045 13.33 41.77 6.33
N LYS A 1046 13.30 42.21 7.60
CA LYS A 1046 13.38 41.31 8.76
C LYS A 1046 12.21 40.32 8.80
N LYS A 1047 10.99 40.78 8.51
CA LYS A 1047 9.80 39.91 8.46
C LYS A 1047 9.91 38.88 7.33
N VAL A 1048 10.40 39.27 6.15
CA VAL A 1048 10.67 38.37 5.04
C VAL A 1048 11.70 37.31 5.46
N ASP A 1049 12.83 37.72 6.05
CA ASP A 1049 13.88 36.79 6.46
C ASP A 1049 13.37 35.76 7.50
N ILE A 1050 12.56 36.21 8.46
CA ILE A 1050 11.91 35.34 9.44
C ILE A 1050 11.04 34.28 8.77
N LEU A 1051 10.22 34.64 7.77
CA LEU A 1051 9.29 33.72 7.11
C LEU A 1051 9.99 32.49 6.51
N PHE A 1052 11.20 32.66 5.97
CA PHE A 1052 11.92 31.58 5.30
C PHE A 1052 12.93 30.86 6.21
N ARG A 1053 13.46 31.55 7.23
CA ARG A 1053 14.48 31.01 8.14
C ARG A 1053 13.94 30.43 9.44
N SER A 1054 12.67 30.67 9.79
CA SER A 1054 12.08 30.08 11.00
C SER A 1054 11.74 28.60 10.81
N ASN A 1055 11.94 27.82 11.87
CA ASN A 1055 11.47 26.43 11.96
C ASN A 1055 9.97 26.38 12.16
#